data_AF-A0A6I7PQG5-F1
#
_entry.id   AF-A0A6I7PQG5-F1
#
_cell.length_a   1.000
_cell.length_b   1.000
_cell.length_c   1.000
_cell.angle_alpha   90.00
_cell.angle_beta   90.00
_cell.angle_gamma   90.00
#
_symmetry.space_group_name_H-M   'P 1'
#
loop_
_entity.id
_entity.type
_entity.pdbx_description
1 polymer ?
#
loop_
_entity_poly.entity_id
_entity_poly.type
_entity_poly.pdbx_seq_one_letter_code
_entity_poly.pdbx_strand_id
1 'polypeptide(L)'
;MVMGQDSVAVDGGQNDALSAQAPGQQRVRYVVDLTPVTSSWGLRYVVGPVLKASRDLDPMFHTNILGAGAISPTHHAPSAGVTLPADRRDFAFWSAPGQGVHPQWNTAPSQTLTVGTYQRRFGVAFNDFAVGPNNVVGAVIGQNGETLADLRRLYIERTTGATSRLPAQGLNGDTFRVSMGGVDHTGLVSTRMDGFQASSDAVFRILGENIVLLHLPRRLASAVASPPPNNPPPYVNVIINQLGENKSFLDTGSTFFAVDGSEPPAGEVQVTLKTPVSFASGGGQFNHFVAFDFKSRLITGTHFNPADSPSLQKSTIASAFRAPQVAGVRGGPSYSGVTALGGNLGTVASLAVGTASSTARVDRINVFALEASPLPFEPPRVVAGSPLAAVMPSPIATLDGAFEANEENDAEFRHWLGATTFLGPSGLVGIGTTKNGRLVLAATATDPEHGEFIAVATRENPIVGGWSWQVAAHVGMPVRSGPTAGGVGTSVIGAIVAGSPTGMSSPAVDLLGNIYFTARWRQSGASTDQTGFFRAVRTPDGYELERLLTTGQTVQGQNSATPYVVRSIALADGQGPAPGSFHAGSVLQSMIPGREIDDPRSAFAFGGAVVQATIAYQRGVEEIYEAMLFVGPYAAGLTGDATGDGEVGFADLALVLSQLGQSGDGLQGDLNGDGVVNFVDLLLVLENYGSSM
;
A
#
# COMPACT_ATOMS: atom_id res chain seq x y z
N MET A 1 7.83 -28.40 3.05
CA MET A 1 7.35 -27.38 4.03
C MET A 1 5.82 -27.29 3.96
N VAL A 2 5.10 -27.46 5.07
CA VAL A 2 3.64 -27.24 5.10
C VAL A 2 3.39 -25.73 4.98
N MET A 3 2.49 -25.34 4.08
CA MET A 3 2.11 -23.95 3.87
C MET A 3 0.77 -23.66 4.62
N GLY A 4 0.52 -22.43 5.09
CA GLY A 4 -0.72 -21.96 5.74
C GLY A 4 -1.22 -20.63 5.19
N GLN A 5 -2.53 -20.49 4.89
CA GLN A 5 -3.11 -19.36 4.13
C GLN A 5 -4.10 -18.55 4.98
N ASP A 6 -4.86 -17.63 4.38
CA ASP A 6 -6.05 -16.99 4.93
C ASP A 6 -7.06 -18.01 5.46
N SER A 7 -7.84 -17.58 6.43
CA SER A 7 -8.87 -18.40 7.03
C SER A 7 -10.14 -18.32 6.19
N VAL A 8 -10.86 -19.43 6.15
CA VAL A 8 -12.26 -19.48 5.72
C VAL A 8 -13.07 -20.00 6.90
N ALA A 9 -14.36 -19.68 6.96
CA ALA A 9 -15.20 -20.15 8.05
C ALA A 9 -15.30 -21.69 8.06
N VAL A 10 -15.73 -22.31 9.16
CA VAL A 10 -15.89 -23.79 9.21
C VAL A 10 -16.91 -24.24 8.16
N ASP A 11 -18.08 -23.60 8.12
CA ASP A 11 -19.13 -23.90 7.16
C ASP A 11 -19.20 -22.83 6.06
N GLY A 12 -19.44 -23.24 4.81
CA GLY A 12 -19.58 -22.32 3.69
C GLY A 12 -20.72 -21.32 3.90
N GLY A 13 -20.50 -20.06 3.49
CA GLY A 13 -21.46 -18.96 3.63
C GLY A 13 -21.43 -18.26 4.99
N GLN A 14 -20.72 -18.80 5.98
CA GLN A 14 -20.42 -18.07 7.22
C GLN A 14 -19.38 -16.96 6.96
N ASN A 15 -19.08 -16.20 8.02
CA ASN A 15 -18.24 -15.01 7.95
C ASN A 15 -17.20 -15.04 9.05
N ASP A 16 -15.94 -15.28 8.70
CA ASP A 16 -14.84 -15.31 9.66
C ASP A 16 -14.05 -14.00 9.75
N ALA A 17 -14.54 -12.92 9.15
CA ALA A 17 -13.93 -11.61 9.29
C ALA A 17 -13.87 -11.19 10.77
N LEU A 18 -12.79 -10.52 11.14
CA LEU A 18 -12.58 -10.07 12.52
C LEU A 18 -13.32 -8.77 12.75
N SER A 19 -13.98 -8.67 13.90
CA SER A 19 -14.61 -7.44 14.39
C SER A 19 -13.55 -6.44 14.83
N ALA A 20 -13.68 -5.19 14.38
CA ALA A 20 -12.91 -4.06 14.92
C ALA A 20 -13.32 -3.68 16.35
N GLN A 21 -14.42 -4.22 16.88
CA GLN A 21 -14.99 -3.82 18.17
C GLN A 21 -14.82 -4.88 19.26
N ALA A 22 -14.65 -6.16 18.88
CA ALA A 22 -14.48 -7.24 19.84
C ALA A 22 -13.11 -7.11 20.54
N PRO A 23 -13.05 -7.01 21.88
CA PRO A 23 -11.78 -6.83 22.60
C PRO A 23 -10.76 -7.94 22.34
N GLY A 24 -11.21 -9.20 22.17
CA GLY A 24 -10.33 -10.34 21.88
C GLY A 24 -9.83 -10.42 20.42
N GLN A 25 -10.23 -9.48 19.55
CA GLN A 25 -9.87 -9.47 18.13
C GLN A 25 -9.15 -8.16 17.72
N GLN A 26 -8.79 -7.32 18.69
CA GLN A 26 -8.08 -6.05 18.46
C GLN A 26 -6.69 -6.26 17.90
N ARG A 27 -5.99 -7.30 18.37
CA ARG A 27 -4.69 -7.70 17.84
C ARG A 27 -4.66 -9.20 17.66
N VAL A 28 -4.35 -9.65 16.45
CA VAL A 28 -4.19 -11.06 16.13
C VAL A 28 -2.93 -11.27 15.30
N ARG A 29 -2.32 -12.44 15.44
CA ARG A 29 -1.10 -12.83 14.72
C ARG A 29 -1.33 -14.11 13.95
N TYR A 30 -1.08 -14.10 12.66
CA TYR A 30 -1.26 -15.26 11.80
C TYR A 30 -0.30 -15.25 10.62
N VAL A 31 -0.16 -16.40 9.98
CA VAL A 31 0.64 -16.58 8.78
C VAL A 31 -0.24 -16.54 7.55
N VAL A 32 0.24 -15.88 6.50
CA VAL A 32 -0.35 -15.95 5.16
C VAL A 32 0.72 -16.39 4.18
N ASP A 33 0.53 -17.56 3.59
CA ASP A 33 1.32 -18.01 2.44
C ASP A 33 0.61 -17.62 1.15
N LEU A 34 1.32 -16.83 0.36
CA LEU A 34 0.87 -16.27 -0.88
C LEU A 34 0.88 -17.33 -1.99
N THR A 35 -0.03 -17.12 -2.94
CA THR A 35 -0.26 -18.00 -4.09
C THR A 35 0.48 -17.49 -5.31
N PRO A 36 1.32 -18.30 -5.97
CA PRO A 36 1.90 -17.94 -7.25
C PRO A 36 0.82 -17.70 -8.31
N VAL A 37 0.95 -16.59 -9.03
CA VAL A 37 0.17 -16.25 -10.22
C VAL A 37 1.11 -15.83 -11.33
N THR A 38 0.66 -16.01 -12.57
CA THR A 38 1.43 -15.62 -13.76
C THR A 38 0.78 -14.39 -14.38
N SER A 39 1.58 -13.35 -14.63
CA SER A 39 1.11 -12.15 -15.31
C SER A 39 0.84 -12.44 -16.78
N SER A 40 0.29 -11.45 -17.49
CA SER A 40 0.17 -11.58 -18.95
C SER A 40 1.50 -11.76 -19.65
N TRP A 41 2.63 -11.37 -19.04
CA TRP A 41 3.97 -11.49 -19.62
C TRP A 41 4.67 -12.81 -19.32
N GLY A 42 4.01 -13.74 -18.61
CA GLY A 42 4.65 -14.99 -18.18
C GLY A 42 5.52 -14.86 -16.93
N LEU A 43 5.67 -13.64 -16.39
CA LEU A 43 6.37 -13.39 -15.14
C LEU A 43 5.55 -13.92 -13.97
N ARG A 44 6.25 -14.38 -12.92
CA ARG A 44 5.61 -14.93 -11.73
C ARG A 44 5.52 -13.87 -10.64
N TYR A 45 4.38 -13.85 -10.00
CA TYR A 45 4.07 -13.01 -8.84
C TYR A 45 3.44 -13.89 -7.78
N VAL A 46 3.33 -13.37 -6.57
CA VAL A 46 2.58 -14.01 -5.48
C VAL A 46 1.47 -13.10 -5.02
N VAL A 47 0.29 -13.68 -4.78
CA VAL A 47 -0.90 -12.94 -4.35
C VAL A 47 -1.60 -13.63 -3.18
N GLY A 48 -2.13 -12.83 -2.25
CA GLY A 48 -2.96 -13.32 -1.17
C GLY A 48 -3.60 -12.21 -0.35
N PRO A 49 -4.75 -12.46 0.29
CA PRO A 49 -5.41 -11.51 1.16
C PRO A 49 -4.62 -11.38 2.46
N VAL A 50 -3.93 -10.25 2.64
CA VAL A 50 -3.15 -9.97 3.86
C VAL A 50 -4.02 -9.39 4.97
N LEU A 51 -5.12 -8.75 4.61
CA LEU A 51 -6.11 -8.25 5.56
C LEU A 51 -7.51 -8.31 4.94
N LYS A 52 -8.49 -8.79 5.72
CA LYS A 52 -9.92 -8.63 5.43
C LYS A 52 -10.43 -7.36 6.10
N ALA A 53 -11.39 -6.68 5.48
CA ALA A 53 -12.16 -5.63 6.12
C ALA A 53 -12.86 -6.16 7.38
N SER A 54 -13.17 -5.26 8.30
CA SER A 54 -13.79 -5.64 9.56
C SER A 54 -15.17 -6.25 9.33
N ARG A 55 -15.55 -7.21 10.17
CA ARG A 55 -16.88 -7.80 10.15
C ARG A 55 -17.97 -6.74 10.35
N ASP A 56 -18.97 -6.76 9.47
CA ASP A 56 -20.17 -5.94 9.65
C ASP A 56 -21.06 -6.54 10.75
N LEU A 57 -21.80 -5.67 11.43
CA LEU A 57 -22.82 -6.06 12.39
C LEU A 57 -24.14 -6.38 11.69
N ASP A 58 -24.36 -5.85 10.48
CA ASP A 58 -25.49 -6.22 9.63
C ASP A 58 -25.27 -7.61 9.01
N PRO A 59 -26.11 -8.61 9.31
CA PRO A 59 -25.95 -9.96 8.77
C PRO A 59 -26.10 -10.04 7.25
N MET A 60 -26.58 -9.00 6.57
CA MET A 60 -26.64 -8.95 5.11
C MET A 60 -25.27 -8.73 4.46
N PHE A 61 -24.28 -8.25 5.20
CA PHE A 61 -22.93 -7.97 4.70
C PHE A 61 -21.89 -8.75 5.52
N HIS A 62 -21.00 -9.47 4.83
CA HIS A 62 -19.91 -10.17 5.52
C HIS A 62 -18.87 -9.20 6.08
N THR A 63 -18.54 -8.15 5.34
CA THR A 63 -17.55 -7.17 5.78
C THR A 63 -18.03 -5.75 5.54
N ASN A 64 -17.43 -4.82 6.29
CA ASN A 64 -17.47 -3.40 5.97
C ASN A 64 -16.87 -3.15 4.56
N ILE A 65 -17.18 -1.98 4.01
CA ILE A 65 -16.63 -1.50 2.74
C ILE A 65 -15.23 -0.96 2.99
N LEU A 66 -14.27 -1.32 2.13
CA LEU A 66 -12.93 -0.74 2.18
C LEU A 66 -12.93 0.71 1.69
N GLY A 67 -12.36 1.58 2.52
CA GLY A 67 -11.98 2.95 2.15
C GLY A 67 -10.54 2.99 1.65
N ALA A 68 -9.85 4.11 1.86
CA ALA A 68 -8.46 4.26 1.48
C ALA A 68 -7.54 3.27 2.22
N GLY A 69 -6.48 2.82 1.55
CA GLY A 69 -5.49 1.93 2.14
C GLY A 69 -4.12 2.08 1.49
N ALA A 70 -3.08 1.84 2.27
CA ALA A 70 -1.69 2.09 1.92
C ALA A 70 -0.78 0.95 2.40
N ILE A 71 0.35 0.80 1.72
CA ILE A 71 1.53 0.05 2.14
C ILE A 71 2.68 1.04 2.36
N SER A 72 3.62 0.69 3.22
CA SER A 72 4.76 1.56 3.47
C SER A 72 5.62 1.74 2.21
N PRO A 73 6.10 2.96 1.91
CA PRO A 73 6.85 3.24 0.69
C PRO A 73 8.19 2.50 0.64
N THR A 74 8.74 2.18 1.82
CA THR A 74 9.96 1.40 2.01
C THR A 74 9.69 0.26 2.98
N HIS A 75 10.52 -0.78 2.93
CA HIS A 75 10.59 -1.81 3.95
C HIS A 75 11.79 -1.51 4.86
N HIS A 76 11.84 -2.14 6.02
CA HIS A 76 13.01 -2.11 6.89
C HIS A 76 13.65 -3.49 6.93
N ALA A 77 14.89 -3.55 6.46
CA ALA A 77 15.69 -4.78 6.37
C ALA A 77 17.12 -4.51 6.85
N PRO A 78 17.34 -4.35 8.16
CA PRO A 78 18.69 -4.24 8.70
C PRO A 78 19.42 -5.56 8.51
N SER A 79 20.76 -5.52 8.37
CA SER A 79 21.58 -6.73 8.14
C SER A 79 21.45 -7.79 9.24
N ALA A 80 21.18 -7.38 10.49
CA ALA A 80 20.94 -8.28 11.61
C ALA A 80 19.49 -8.82 11.68
N GLY A 81 18.61 -8.40 10.77
CA GLY A 81 17.17 -8.60 10.86
C GLY A 81 16.52 -7.74 11.95
N VAL A 82 15.19 -7.74 11.95
CA VAL A 82 14.34 -7.07 12.93
C VAL A 82 13.98 -8.05 14.03
N THR A 83 14.59 -7.90 15.20
CA THR A 83 14.26 -8.73 16.36
C THR A 83 12.87 -8.41 16.90
N LEU A 84 12.08 -9.45 17.11
CA LEU A 84 10.77 -9.35 17.75
C LEU A 84 10.87 -9.48 19.28
N PRO A 85 10.09 -8.68 20.03
CA PRO A 85 9.81 -8.92 21.44
C PRO A 85 9.27 -10.33 21.67
N ALA A 86 9.60 -10.96 22.79
CA ALA A 86 9.26 -12.36 23.08
C ALA A 86 7.75 -12.63 23.03
N ASP A 87 6.94 -11.69 23.50
CA ASP A 87 5.47 -11.75 23.50
C ASP A 87 4.84 -11.64 22.10
N ARG A 88 5.64 -11.34 21.07
CA ARG A 88 5.19 -11.10 19.69
C ARG A 88 5.72 -12.10 18.68
N ARG A 89 6.35 -13.19 19.13
CA ARG A 89 7.00 -14.19 18.26
C ARG A 89 6.06 -15.24 17.70
N ASP A 90 4.93 -15.46 18.33
CA ASP A 90 4.02 -16.56 18.00
C ASP A 90 2.95 -16.15 16.99
N PHE A 91 2.84 -16.90 15.90
CA PHE A 91 1.87 -16.69 14.82
C PHE A 91 1.00 -17.93 14.66
N ALA A 92 -0.32 -17.74 14.64
CA ALA A 92 -1.26 -18.81 14.32
C ALA A 92 -0.98 -19.35 12.92
N PHE A 93 -0.95 -20.68 12.79
CA PHE A 93 -0.72 -21.37 11.54
C PHE A 93 -1.73 -22.49 11.35
N TRP A 94 -2.27 -22.61 10.14
CA TRP A 94 -3.23 -23.62 9.77
C TRP A 94 -3.00 -24.12 8.36
N SER A 95 -3.33 -25.38 8.12
CA SER A 95 -3.14 -26.06 6.83
C SER A 95 -4.40 -26.78 6.33
N ALA A 96 -5.55 -26.50 6.96
CA ALA A 96 -6.84 -27.05 6.58
C ALA A 96 -7.91 -25.94 6.47
N PRO A 97 -8.90 -26.08 5.56
CA PRO A 97 -10.08 -25.22 5.54
C PRO A 97 -10.81 -25.17 6.88
N GLY A 98 -11.43 -24.03 7.16
CA GLY A 98 -12.20 -23.84 8.38
C GLY A 98 -11.37 -23.53 9.62
N GLN A 99 -10.04 -23.64 9.55
CA GLN A 99 -9.14 -23.18 10.61
C GLN A 99 -8.82 -21.68 10.45
N GLY A 100 -8.52 -21.02 11.56
CA GLY A 100 -8.26 -19.58 11.55
C GLY A 100 -8.30 -18.95 12.93
N VAL A 101 -8.29 -17.61 12.95
CA VAL A 101 -8.20 -16.82 14.19
C VAL A 101 -9.53 -16.27 14.68
N HIS A 102 -10.63 -16.46 13.94
CA HIS A 102 -11.96 -16.09 14.41
C HIS A 102 -12.45 -17.09 15.47
N PRO A 103 -12.76 -16.64 16.71
CA PRO A 103 -13.04 -17.53 17.84
C PRO A 103 -14.35 -18.33 17.73
N GLN A 104 -15.30 -17.90 16.88
CA GLN A 104 -16.61 -18.56 16.73
C GLN A 104 -16.82 -19.24 15.39
N TRP A 105 -16.09 -18.82 14.36
CA TRP A 105 -16.36 -19.20 12.97
C TRP A 105 -15.21 -19.96 12.35
N ASN A 106 -14.09 -20.08 13.07
CA ASN A 106 -13.03 -21.01 12.73
C ASN A 106 -12.88 -22.06 13.82
N THR A 107 -12.39 -23.24 13.42
CA THR A 107 -11.70 -24.14 14.34
C THR A 107 -10.35 -23.50 14.69
N ALA A 108 -9.92 -23.63 15.95
CA ALA A 108 -8.64 -23.08 16.38
C ALA A 108 -7.48 -23.63 15.51
N PRO A 109 -6.44 -22.82 15.24
CA PRO A 109 -5.28 -23.26 14.50
C PRO A 109 -4.63 -24.45 15.20
N SER A 110 -4.25 -25.49 14.45
CA SER A 110 -3.62 -26.69 15.00
C SER A 110 -2.15 -26.48 15.34
N GLN A 111 -1.55 -25.38 14.89
CA GLN A 111 -0.12 -25.10 15.03
C GLN A 111 0.14 -23.60 15.27
N THR A 112 1.30 -23.33 15.87
CA THR A 112 1.84 -21.99 16.07
C THR A 112 3.27 -21.99 15.55
N LEU A 113 3.61 -20.97 14.75
CA LEU A 113 4.99 -20.74 14.30
C LEU A 113 5.62 -19.63 15.14
N THR A 114 6.74 -19.94 15.78
CA THR A 114 7.50 -18.97 16.58
C THR A 114 8.63 -18.37 15.73
N VAL A 115 8.66 -17.05 15.61
CA VAL A 115 9.62 -16.28 14.83
C VAL A 115 10.37 -15.30 15.72
N GLY A 116 11.70 -15.41 15.79
CA GLY A 116 12.53 -14.51 16.59
C GLY A 116 12.89 -13.20 15.89
N THR A 117 13.03 -13.24 14.57
CA THR A 117 13.53 -12.14 13.74
C THR A 117 12.80 -12.10 12.40
N TYR A 118 12.68 -10.90 11.82
CA TYR A 118 12.31 -10.70 10.42
C TYR A 118 13.52 -10.27 9.60
N GLN A 119 13.71 -10.80 8.39
CA GLN A 119 14.71 -10.21 7.49
C GLN A 119 14.23 -8.88 6.91
N ARG A 120 12.95 -8.80 6.59
CA ARG A 120 12.31 -7.54 6.21
C ARG A 120 10.96 -7.37 6.88
N ARG A 121 10.61 -6.11 7.18
CA ARG A 121 9.27 -5.72 7.61
C ARG A 121 8.73 -4.55 6.81
N PHE A 122 7.42 -4.50 6.68
CA PHE A 122 6.70 -3.36 6.09
C PHE A 122 5.34 -3.21 6.77
N GLY A 123 4.74 -2.04 6.61
CA GLY A 123 3.43 -1.72 7.18
C GLY A 123 2.35 -1.73 6.11
N VAL A 124 1.15 -2.17 6.46
CA VAL A 124 -0.04 -2.09 5.61
C VAL A 124 -1.20 -1.60 6.46
N ALA A 125 -2.04 -0.70 5.95
CA ALA A 125 -3.22 -0.25 6.68
C ALA A 125 -4.31 0.27 5.74
N PHE A 126 -5.56 0.21 6.19
CA PHE A 126 -6.70 0.79 5.52
C PHE A 126 -7.68 1.35 6.54
N ASN A 127 -8.61 2.18 6.06
CA ASN A 127 -9.86 2.40 6.75
C ASN A 127 -10.97 1.57 6.12
N ASP A 128 -11.89 1.09 6.95
CA ASP A 128 -13.15 0.52 6.48
C ASP A 128 -14.32 1.27 7.11
N PHE A 129 -15.49 1.16 6.47
CA PHE A 129 -16.69 1.82 6.94
C PHE A 129 -17.94 1.00 6.63
N ALA A 130 -18.95 1.17 7.46
CA ALA A 130 -20.31 0.74 7.20
C ALA A 130 -21.27 1.86 7.64
N VAL A 131 -22.57 1.56 7.72
CA VAL A 131 -23.61 2.57 8.03
C VAL A 131 -23.38 3.27 9.37
N GLY A 132 -22.66 2.66 10.32
CA GLY A 132 -22.44 3.25 11.64
C GLY A 132 -21.13 2.91 12.37
N PRO A 133 -20.14 2.25 11.75
CA PRO A 133 -18.76 2.37 12.19
C PRO A 133 -17.80 2.80 11.06
N ASN A 134 -16.74 3.50 11.44
CA ASN A 134 -15.54 3.75 10.67
C ASN A 134 -14.36 3.24 11.48
N ASN A 135 -13.49 2.44 10.87
CA ASN A 135 -12.36 1.85 11.56
C ASN A 135 -11.07 2.14 10.81
N VAL A 136 -9.97 2.11 11.54
CA VAL A 136 -8.62 2.01 10.98
C VAL A 136 -8.08 0.66 11.37
N VAL A 137 -7.67 -0.14 10.40
CA VAL A 137 -7.10 -1.47 10.60
C VAL A 137 -5.80 -1.54 9.84
N GLY A 138 -4.77 -2.14 10.43
CA GLY A 138 -3.52 -2.37 9.72
C GLY A 138 -2.76 -3.56 10.25
N ALA A 139 -1.58 -3.77 9.69
CA ALA A 139 -0.64 -4.77 10.13
C ALA A 139 0.80 -4.30 9.99
N VAL A 140 1.64 -4.79 10.89
CA VAL A 140 3.07 -4.92 10.62
C VAL A 140 3.29 -6.32 10.08
N ILE A 141 3.86 -6.40 8.88
CA ILE A 141 4.08 -7.65 8.17
C ILE A 141 5.58 -7.92 8.15
N GLY A 142 5.96 -9.07 8.71
CA GLY A 142 7.30 -9.60 8.64
C GLY A 142 7.46 -10.65 7.55
N GLN A 143 8.66 -10.77 7.04
CA GLN A 143 9.04 -11.82 6.12
C GLN A 143 10.47 -12.28 6.39
N ASN A 144 10.64 -13.60 6.36
CA ASN A 144 11.91 -14.30 6.46
C ASN A 144 12.12 -15.06 5.16
N GLY A 145 13.27 -14.90 4.52
CA GLY A 145 13.63 -15.65 3.33
C GLY A 145 14.97 -15.23 2.72
N GLU A 146 16.00 -16.06 2.88
CA GLU A 146 17.22 -15.97 2.06
C GLU A 146 16.96 -16.49 0.64
N THR A 147 15.95 -17.36 0.48
CA THR A 147 15.62 -18.03 -0.79
C THR A 147 14.33 -17.50 -1.43
N LEU A 148 14.20 -17.73 -2.74
CA LEU A 148 13.05 -17.30 -3.54
C LEU A 148 11.72 -17.97 -3.13
N ALA A 149 11.79 -19.17 -2.54
CA ALA A 149 10.62 -19.91 -2.06
C ALA A 149 10.00 -19.26 -0.79
N ASP A 150 10.81 -18.60 0.01
CA ASP A 150 10.42 -18.02 1.31
C ASP A 150 9.67 -16.68 1.16
N LEU A 151 9.77 -16.02 0.01
CA LEU A 151 9.03 -14.79 -0.31
C LEU A 151 7.50 -14.98 -0.37
N ARG A 152 7.04 -16.22 -0.24
CA ARG A 152 5.62 -16.56 -0.20
C ARG A 152 5.04 -16.43 1.20
N ARG A 153 5.84 -16.52 2.27
CA ARG A 153 5.32 -16.51 3.64
C ARG A 153 5.36 -15.11 4.25
N LEU A 154 4.21 -14.66 4.73
CA LEU A 154 4.05 -13.42 5.47
C LEU A 154 3.61 -13.70 6.91
N TYR A 155 4.30 -13.06 7.87
CA TYR A 155 3.95 -13.07 9.28
C TYR A 155 3.20 -11.79 9.61
N ILE A 156 1.88 -11.90 9.79
CA ILE A 156 0.98 -10.76 9.89
C ILE A 156 0.61 -10.52 11.35
N GLU A 157 0.95 -9.35 11.88
CA GLU A 157 0.37 -8.84 13.12
C GLU A 157 -0.69 -7.79 12.80
N ARG A 158 -1.94 -8.24 12.64
CA ARG A 158 -3.09 -7.37 12.42
C ARG A 158 -3.45 -6.66 13.73
N THR A 159 -3.66 -5.35 13.65
CA THR A 159 -4.11 -4.50 14.75
C THR A 159 -5.23 -3.56 14.30
N THR A 160 -6.30 -3.49 15.08
CA THR A 160 -7.28 -2.40 15.00
C THR A 160 -6.64 -1.13 15.55
N GLY A 161 -6.39 -0.15 14.68
CA GLY A 161 -5.79 1.13 15.04
C GLY A 161 -6.80 2.11 15.63
N ALA A 162 -8.03 2.14 15.16
CA ALA A 162 -9.09 2.98 15.72
C ALA A 162 -10.48 2.46 15.37
N THR A 163 -11.48 2.70 16.22
CA THR A 163 -12.89 2.49 15.89
C THR A 163 -13.75 3.66 16.37
N SER A 164 -14.68 4.11 15.52
CA SER A 164 -15.55 5.26 15.80
C SER A 164 -16.75 4.92 16.68
N ARG A 165 -17.05 3.64 16.90
CA ARG A 165 -18.30 3.22 17.55
C ARG A 165 -18.09 2.93 19.04
N LEU A 166 -19.03 3.41 19.85
CA LEU A 166 -19.17 3.09 21.26
C LEU A 166 -20.29 2.04 21.45
N PRO A 167 -19.99 0.74 21.54
CA PRO A 167 -21.01 -0.32 21.52
C PRO A 167 -21.96 -0.36 22.73
N ALA A 168 -21.74 0.39 23.82
CA ALA A 168 -22.65 0.39 24.97
C ALA A 168 -23.21 1.80 25.28
N GLN A 169 -24.43 1.83 25.84
CA GLN A 169 -25.27 3.00 26.25
C GLN A 169 -26.37 3.43 25.27
N GLY A 170 -26.68 2.67 24.20
CA GLY A 170 -27.64 3.15 23.18
C GLY A 170 -27.09 4.33 22.35
N LEU A 171 -25.82 4.69 22.57
CA LEU A 171 -25.07 5.67 21.82
C LEU A 171 -24.52 5.01 20.55
N ASN A 172 -25.41 4.77 19.58
CA ASN A 172 -25.06 4.21 18.28
C ASN A 172 -24.39 5.23 17.33
N GLY A 173 -23.84 6.32 17.88
CA GLY A 173 -23.23 7.38 17.10
C GLY A 173 -21.77 7.07 16.78
N ASP A 174 -21.38 7.27 15.52
CA ASP A 174 -19.99 7.43 15.13
C ASP A 174 -19.37 8.61 15.87
N THR A 175 -18.15 8.47 16.37
CA THR A 175 -17.40 9.57 16.99
C THR A 175 -16.54 10.33 15.99
N PHE A 176 -16.21 9.72 14.85
CA PHE A 176 -15.41 10.33 13.80
C PHE A 176 -15.66 9.71 12.41
N ARG A 177 -15.31 10.48 11.37
CA ARG A 177 -14.98 9.95 10.04
C ARG A 177 -13.46 9.95 9.87
N VAL A 178 -12.98 9.03 9.06
CA VAL A 178 -11.55 8.86 8.82
C VAL A 178 -11.26 8.85 7.32
N SER A 179 -10.16 9.49 6.96
CA SER A 179 -9.48 9.27 5.71
C SER A 179 -8.09 8.72 6.01
N MET A 180 -7.84 7.53 5.45
CA MET A 180 -6.56 6.86 5.60
C MET A 180 -5.50 7.55 4.76
N GLY A 181 -4.42 7.96 5.44
CA GLY A 181 -3.24 8.52 4.83
C GLY A 181 -2.22 7.44 4.50
N GLY A 182 -1.06 7.49 5.16
CA GLY A 182 0.02 6.54 4.99
C GLY A 182 0.19 5.59 6.17
N VAL A 183 1.05 4.59 5.97
CA VAL A 183 1.61 3.75 7.02
C VAL A 183 3.10 3.60 6.75
N ASP A 184 3.93 3.60 7.78
CA ASP A 184 5.36 3.29 7.63
C ASP A 184 5.69 1.84 8.00
N HIS A 185 6.94 1.44 7.77
CA HIS A 185 7.39 0.07 8.05
C HIS A 185 7.41 -0.28 9.56
N THR A 186 7.21 0.69 10.45
CA THR A 186 7.10 0.47 11.90
C THR A 186 5.65 0.27 12.34
N GLY A 187 4.69 0.50 11.44
CA GLY A 187 3.26 0.44 11.76
C GLY A 187 2.72 1.75 12.34
N LEU A 188 3.37 2.89 12.11
CA LEU A 188 2.75 4.18 12.40
C LEU A 188 1.83 4.57 11.24
N VAL A 189 0.54 4.62 11.53
CA VAL A 189 -0.52 4.99 10.60
C VAL A 189 -0.84 6.48 10.76
N SER A 190 -0.85 7.25 9.68
CA SER A 190 -1.32 8.63 9.66
C SER A 190 -2.71 8.71 9.03
N THR A 191 -3.59 9.47 9.67
CA THR A 191 -4.97 9.64 9.22
C THR A 191 -5.43 11.07 9.40
N ARG A 192 -6.38 11.48 8.58
CA ARG A 192 -7.20 12.67 8.83
C ARG A 192 -8.50 12.21 9.50
N MET A 193 -8.88 12.84 10.61
CA MET A 193 -10.11 12.53 11.32
C MET A 193 -10.89 13.80 11.67
N ASP A 194 -12.22 13.77 11.52
CA ASP A 194 -13.10 14.83 11.96
C ASP A 194 -14.43 14.29 12.51
N GLY A 195 -15.25 15.18 13.05
CA GLY A 195 -16.62 14.86 13.50
C GLY A 195 -17.68 14.97 12.41
N PHE A 196 -17.33 15.04 11.12
CA PHE A 196 -18.31 15.29 10.06
C PHE A 196 -19.28 14.11 9.92
N GLN A 197 -20.59 14.37 9.82
CA GLN A 197 -21.67 13.36 9.77
C GLN A 197 -21.74 12.36 10.94
N ALA A 198 -20.87 12.47 11.94
CA ALA A 198 -21.08 11.81 13.22
C ALA A 198 -22.34 12.42 13.88
N SER A 199 -23.16 11.58 14.50
CA SER A 199 -24.50 11.98 14.94
C SER A 199 -24.45 13.20 15.86
N SER A 200 -25.41 14.12 15.71
CA SER A 200 -25.49 15.33 16.54
C SER A 200 -25.67 15.03 18.04
N ASP A 201 -26.09 13.82 18.37
CA ASP A 201 -26.33 13.34 19.73
C ASP A 201 -25.07 12.70 20.35
N ALA A 202 -23.98 12.53 19.60
CA ALA A 202 -22.74 11.98 20.11
C ALA A 202 -21.95 13.05 20.87
N VAL A 203 -22.22 13.19 22.18
CA VAL A 203 -21.39 13.96 23.15
C VAL A 203 -19.90 13.61 23.05
N PHE A 204 -19.57 12.44 22.51
CA PHE A 204 -18.23 11.90 22.35
C PHE A 204 -17.59 12.12 20.97
N ARG A 205 -18.25 12.85 20.06
CA ARG A 205 -17.72 13.14 18.74
C ARG A 205 -16.47 14.00 18.81
N ILE A 206 -15.42 13.65 18.07
CA ILE A 206 -14.20 14.46 18.00
C ILE A 206 -14.50 15.85 17.42
N LEU A 207 -13.77 16.85 17.91
CA LEU A 207 -13.93 18.25 17.53
C LEU A 207 -12.93 18.65 16.45
N GLY A 208 -13.40 19.46 15.50
CA GLY A 208 -12.59 20.04 14.43
C GLY A 208 -11.92 19.01 13.53
N GLU A 209 -10.88 19.48 12.85
CA GLU A 209 -10.08 18.74 11.87
C GLU A 209 -8.79 18.25 12.54
N ASN A 210 -8.51 16.96 12.42
CA ASN A 210 -7.40 16.33 13.12
C ASN A 210 -6.48 15.59 12.14
N ILE A 211 -5.18 15.64 12.41
CA ILE A 211 -4.24 14.64 11.89
C ILE A 211 -3.86 13.77 13.08
N VAL A 212 -4.20 12.49 12.99
CA VAL A 212 -3.98 11.52 14.06
C VAL A 212 -2.98 10.46 13.59
N LEU A 213 -1.96 10.24 14.40
CA LEU A 213 -0.97 9.18 14.22
C LEU A 213 -1.29 8.03 15.18
N LEU A 214 -1.40 6.80 14.66
CA LEU A 214 -1.76 5.60 15.39
C LEU A 214 -0.59 4.60 15.34
N HIS A 215 -0.02 4.25 16.48
CA HIS A 215 1.10 3.31 16.57
C HIS A 215 0.59 1.88 16.76
N LEU A 216 0.48 1.13 15.66
CA LEU A 216 -0.16 -0.19 15.66
C LEU A 216 0.51 -1.15 16.66
N PRO A 217 1.84 -1.33 16.70
CA PRO A 217 2.52 -2.15 17.71
C PRO A 217 2.24 -1.83 19.18
N ARG A 218 1.85 -0.59 19.51
CA ARG A 218 1.62 -0.16 20.90
C ARG A 218 0.18 -0.28 21.36
N ARG A 219 -0.77 -0.47 20.43
CA ARG A 219 -2.20 -0.69 20.74
C ARG A 219 -2.40 -1.82 21.74
N LEU A 220 -3.47 -1.72 22.53
CA LEU A 220 -3.82 -2.77 23.47
C LEU A 220 -4.36 -4.01 22.73
N ALA A 221 -3.93 -5.20 23.17
CA ALA A 221 -4.40 -6.46 22.62
C ALA A 221 -5.79 -6.86 23.14
N SER A 222 -6.23 -6.28 24.26
CA SER A 222 -7.52 -6.54 24.88
C SER A 222 -7.97 -5.39 25.78
N ALA A 223 -9.24 -5.48 26.20
CA ALA A 223 -9.88 -4.64 27.20
C ALA A 223 -9.10 -4.59 28.53
N VAL A 224 -8.96 -3.41 29.12
CA VAL A 224 -8.48 -3.29 30.51
C VAL A 224 -9.57 -3.81 31.45
N ALA A 225 -9.22 -4.77 32.31
CA ALA A 225 -10.18 -5.54 33.13
C ALA A 225 -10.95 -4.73 34.20
N SER A 226 -10.50 -3.51 34.53
CA SER A 226 -11.12 -2.65 35.54
C SER A 226 -11.23 -1.20 35.03
N PRO A 227 -12.24 -0.85 34.21
CA PRO A 227 -12.51 0.55 33.93
C PRO A 227 -12.83 1.30 35.24
N PRO A 228 -12.45 2.60 35.38
CA PRO A 228 -12.88 3.42 36.50
C PRO A 228 -14.40 3.32 36.72
N PRO A 229 -14.92 3.42 37.95
CA PRO A 229 -16.33 3.15 38.28
C PRO A 229 -17.37 4.02 37.55
N ASN A 230 -16.94 5.07 36.85
CA ASN A 230 -17.79 5.97 36.04
C ASN A 230 -17.55 5.83 34.53
N ASN A 231 -16.72 4.86 34.09
CA ASN A 231 -16.41 4.63 32.69
C ASN A 231 -17.22 3.45 32.14
N PRO A 232 -17.75 3.52 30.91
CA PRO A 232 -18.56 2.44 30.35
C PRO A 232 -17.73 1.16 30.09
N PRO A 233 -18.37 0.01 29.79
CA PRO A 233 -17.70 -1.28 29.57
C PRO A 233 -16.60 -1.21 28.50
N PRO A 234 -15.68 -2.20 28.44
CA PRO A 234 -14.32 -1.92 28.04
C PRO A 234 -14.19 -1.68 26.54
N TYR A 235 -13.99 -0.41 26.19
CA TYR A 235 -13.65 -0.01 24.83
C TYR A 235 -12.14 -0.01 24.65
N VAL A 236 -11.69 -0.50 23.50
CA VAL A 236 -10.28 -0.54 23.14
C VAL A 236 -10.13 0.18 21.81
N ASN A 237 -9.09 1.01 21.69
CA ASN A 237 -8.76 1.73 20.46
C ASN A 237 -9.89 2.67 19.97
N VAL A 238 -10.68 3.24 20.89
CA VAL A 238 -11.69 4.26 20.55
C VAL A 238 -11.12 5.65 20.71
N ILE A 239 -11.42 6.53 19.76
CA ILE A 239 -11.09 7.96 19.83
C ILE A 239 -12.38 8.75 20.05
N ILE A 240 -12.36 9.62 21.06
CA ILE A 240 -13.52 10.40 21.50
C ILE A 240 -13.13 11.84 21.81
N ASN A 241 -14.13 12.71 21.89
CA ASN A 241 -14.04 13.94 22.69
C ASN A 241 -14.53 13.69 24.11
N GLN A 242 -13.86 14.24 25.11
CA GLN A 242 -14.36 14.29 26.47
C GLN A 242 -14.01 15.62 27.11
N LEU A 243 -15.03 16.36 27.56
CA LEU A 243 -14.89 17.67 28.19
C LEU A 243 -14.21 18.72 27.30
N GLY A 244 -14.42 18.65 25.99
CA GLY A 244 -13.83 19.59 25.03
C GLY A 244 -12.49 19.13 24.48
N GLU A 245 -11.87 18.07 25.00
CA GLU A 245 -10.57 17.57 24.54
C GLU A 245 -10.72 16.29 23.72
N ASN A 246 -10.09 16.24 22.55
CA ASN A 246 -9.96 15.02 21.75
C ASN A 246 -8.90 14.09 22.37
N LYS A 247 -9.23 12.80 22.54
CA LYS A 247 -8.29 11.81 23.10
C LYS A 247 -8.63 10.37 22.74
N SER A 248 -7.64 9.49 22.92
CA SER A 248 -7.84 8.03 22.86
C SER A 248 -8.26 7.51 24.23
N PHE A 249 -9.29 6.66 24.25
CA PHE A 249 -9.75 6.01 25.47
C PHE A 249 -8.79 4.86 25.86
N LEU A 250 -8.27 4.87 27.09
CA LEU A 250 -7.41 3.82 27.69
C LEU A 250 -6.10 3.47 26.96
N ASP A 251 -5.70 4.22 25.93
CA ASP A 251 -4.50 3.94 25.12
C ASP A 251 -3.61 5.19 24.95
N THR A 252 -3.29 5.79 26.09
CA THR A 252 -2.38 6.93 26.19
C THR A 252 -0.96 6.47 25.83
N GLY A 253 -0.43 6.92 24.70
CA GLY A 253 0.91 6.57 24.21
C GLY A 253 0.95 5.82 22.86
N SER A 254 -0.21 5.44 22.33
CA SER A 254 -0.34 4.84 20.99
C SER A 254 -1.12 5.71 20.00
N THR A 255 -1.74 6.80 20.46
CA THR A 255 -2.45 7.79 19.63
C THR A 255 -1.85 9.17 19.84
N PHE A 256 -1.56 9.88 18.75
CA PHE A 256 -0.98 11.22 18.79
C PHE A 256 -1.72 12.17 17.86
N PHE A 257 -2.14 13.32 18.39
CA PHE A 257 -2.79 14.38 17.62
C PHE A 257 -1.75 15.37 17.08
N ALA A 258 -1.26 15.10 15.88
CA ALA A 258 -0.35 15.96 15.13
C ALA A 258 -0.99 17.31 14.81
N VAL A 259 -2.28 17.32 14.49
CA VAL A 259 -3.13 18.52 14.51
C VAL A 259 -4.34 18.16 15.35
N ASP A 260 -4.67 19.00 16.33
CA ASP A 260 -5.82 18.79 17.21
C ASP A 260 -6.85 19.89 16.96
N GLY A 261 -8.01 19.48 16.47
CA GLY A 261 -9.11 20.37 16.13
C GLY A 261 -9.87 20.92 17.33
N SER A 262 -9.69 20.37 18.55
CA SER A 262 -10.27 20.97 19.77
C SER A 262 -9.55 22.24 20.23
N GLU A 263 -8.31 22.43 19.84
CA GLU A 263 -7.48 23.58 20.23
C GLU A 263 -6.97 24.34 18.99
N PRO A 264 -7.85 25.05 18.24
CA PRO A 264 -7.37 25.86 17.14
C PRO A 264 -6.40 26.94 17.66
N PRO A 265 -5.28 27.22 16.96
CA PRO A 265 -4.36 28.28 17.37
C PRO A 265 -5.10 29.60 17.57
N ALA A 266 -4.74 30.35 18.62
CA ALA A 266 -5.42 31.61 18.96
C ALA A 266 -5.43 32.58 17.75
N GLY A 267 -6.64 32.93 17.30
CA GLY A 267 -6.85 33.83 16.16
C GLY A 267 -6.89 33.16 14.77
N GLU A 268 -6.77 31.83 14.69
CA GLU A 268 -6.87 31.09 13.42
C GLU A 268 -8.22 30.38 13.28
N VAL A 269 -8.88 30.57 12.13
CA VAL A 269 -10.08 29.81 11.73
C VAL A 269 -9.70 28.33 11.58
N GLN A 270 -10.61 27.41 11.94
CA GLN A 270 -10.41 25.97 11.76
C GLN A 270 -9.83 25.65 10.38
N VAL A 271 -8.70 24.94 10.39
CA VAL A 271 -7.95 24.58 9.20
C VAL A 271 -8.58 23.32 8.63
N THR A 272 -9.18 23.40 7.43
CA THR A 272 -9.58 22.20 6.70
C THR A 272 -8.31 21.48 6.22
N LEU A 273 -8.13 20.22 6.63
CA LEU A 273 -6.94 19.43 6.36
C LEU A 273 -7.21 18.45 5.22
N LYS A 274 -6.18 18.20 4.40
CA LYS A 274 -6.17 17.09 3.44
C LYS A 274 -5.50 15.88 4.09
N THR A 275 -5.76 14.71 3.53
CA THR A 275 -5.22 13.43 4.01
C THR A 275 -3.68 13.46 4.07
N PRO A 276 -3.06 13.11 5.22
CA PRO A 276 -1.61 13.15 5.40
C PRO A 276 -0.93 11.94 4.76
N VAL A 277 0.39 11.98 4.63
CA VAL A 277 1.24 10.79 4.42
C VAL A 277 2.26 10.67 5.55
N SER A 278 2.63 9.45 5.94
CA SER A 278 3.66 9.17 6.95
C SER A 278 4.79 8.31 6.40
N PHE A 279 5.97 8.49 6.97
CA PHE A 279 7.16 7.74 6.62
C PHE A 279 8.15 7.72 7.79
N ALA A 280 9.07 6.76 7.77
CA ALA A 280 10.06 6.55 8.83
C ALA A 280 11.48 6.81 8.33
N SER A 281 12.33 7.34 9.21
CA SER A 281 13.76 7.56 8.97
C SER A 281 14.61 7.03 10.13
N GLY A 282 15.94 6.97 9.96
CA GLY A 282 16.87 6.49 10.99
C GLY A 282 16.57 5.06 11.46
N GLY A 283 16.16 4.17 10.56
CA GLY A 283 15.77 2.79 10.90
C GLY A 283 14.45 2.67 11.67
N GLY A 284 13.59 3.70 11.65
CA GLY A 284 12.30 3.71 12.36
C GLY A 284 12.32 4.41 13.71
N GLN A 285 13.42 5.08 14.06
CA GLN A 285 13.51 5.89 15.28
C GLN A 285 12.67 7.16 15.20
N PHE A 286 12.64 7.78 14.02
CA PHE A 286 11.87 8.98 13.73
C PHE A 286 10.81 8.66 12.71
N ASN A 287 9.58 9.03 13.03
CA ASN A 287 8.47 8.93 12.11
C ASN A 287 8.02 10.34 11.78
N HIS A 288 7.84 10.62 10.51
CA HIS A 288 7.47 11.92 10.00
C HIS A 288 6.09 11.84 9.37
N PHE A 289 5.42 12.98 9.29
CA PHE A 289 4.24 13.12 8.45
C PHE A 289 4.31 14.42 7.65
N VAL A 290 3.61 14.41 6.53
CA VAL A 290 3.42 15.55 5.65
C VAL A 290 1.94 15.66 5.34
N ALA A 291 1.40 16.87 5.39
CA ALA A 291 0.03 17.15 5.00
C ALA A 291 -0.07 18.52 4.30
N PHE A 292 -1.18 18.73 3.61
CA PHE A 292 -1.58 20.05 3.13
C PHE A 292 -2.89 20.45 3.77
N ASP A 293 -3.12 21.74 3.86
CA ASP A 293 -4.46 22.27 4.06
C ASP A 293 -5.10 22.77 2.76
N PHE A 294 -6.37 23.17 2.84
CA PHE A 294 -7.10 23.69 1.68
C PHE A 294 -6.62 25.08 1.23
N LYS A 295 -5.87 25.80 2.07
CA LYS A 295 -5.15 27.04 1.70
C LYS A 295 -3.81 26.75 1.02
N SER A 296 -3.54 25.50 0.68
CA SER A 296 -2.29 25.05 0.04
C SER A 296 -1.04 25.37 0.87
N ARG A 297 -1.13 25.20 2.19
CA ARG A 297 -0.02 25.35 3.15
C ARG A 297 0.53 23.97 3.52
N LEU A 298 1.85 23.84 3.63
CA LEU A 298 2.53 22.59 4.01
C LEU A 298 2.59 22.47 5.53
N ILE A 299 2.14 21.33 6.06
CA ILE A 299 2.24 20.97 7.47
C ILE A 299 3.17 19.76 7.57
N THR A 300 4.19 19.85 8.41
CA THR A 300 5.10 18.73 8.70
C THR A 300 5.24 18.53 10.20
N GLY A 301 5.57 17.31 10.60
CA GLY A 301 5.92 17.02 11.98
C GLY A 301 6.75 15.76 12.12
N THR A 302 7.38 15.64 13.28
CA THR A 302 8.18 14.49 13.67
C THR A 302 7.61 13.93 14.96
N HIS A 303 7.34 12.64 14.95
CA HIS A 303 7.07 11.83 16.12
C HIS A 303 8.32 11.01 16.44
N PHE A 304 8.87 11.24 17.63
CA PHE A 304 9.97 10.44 18.14
C PHE A 304 9.46 9.27 18.96
N ASN A 305 10.02 8.09 18.72
CA ASN A 305 9.56 6.83 19.29
C ASN A 305 10.54 6.24 20.33
N PRO A 306 10.87 6.90 21.46
CA PRO A 306 11.57 6.23 22.55
C PRO A 306 10.58 5.37 23.35
N ALA A 307 11.08 4.33 24.01
CA ALA A 307 10.27 3.44 24.83
C ALA A 307 9.53 4.18 25.97
N ASP A 308 10.10 5.29 26.47
CA ASP A 308 9.70 5.84 27.77
C ASP A 308 9.11 7.27 27.75
N SER A 309 9.12 8.01 26.63
CA SER A 309 8.56 9.38 26.56
C SER A 309 8.34 9.86 25.11
N PRO A 310 7.19 9.57 24.47
CA PRO A 310 6.92 10.05 23.13
C PRO A 310 6.78 11.58 23.13
N SER A 311 7.50 12.25 22.23
CA SER A 311 7.37 13.67 21.98
C SER A 311 6.94 13.91 20.54
N LEU A 312 5.98 14.81 20.35
CA LEU A 312 5.50 15.26 19.05
C LEU A 312 5.89 16.72 18.89
N GLN A 313 6.77 17.01 17.94
CA GLN A 313 7.04 18.39 17.55
C GLN A 313 6.31 18.71 16.25
N LYS A 314 5.49 19.75 16.33
CA LYS A 314 4.73 20.29 15.21
C LYS A 314 5.55 21.44 14.60
N SER A 315 5.67 21.49 13.27
CA SER A 315 6.22 22.66 12.59
C SER A 315 5.12 23.41 11.88
N THR A 316 5.26 24.73 11.89
CA THR A 316 4.36 25.68 11.28
C THR A 316 4.56 25.74 9.76
N ILE A 317 3.46 25.52 9.05
CA ILE A 317 3.03 26.16 7.80
C ILE A 317 4.12 26.91 7.02
N ALA A 318 4.78 26.21 6.09
CA ALA A 318 5.65 26.85 5.12
C ALA A 318 4.92 27.06 3.78
N SER A 319 5.07 28.24 3.16
CA SER A 319 4.68 28.48 1.76
C SER A 319 5.79 28.16 0.77
N ALA A 320 7.04 28.03 1.26
CA ALA A 320 8.25 27.83 0.47
C ALA A 320 8.37 26.47 -0.24
N PHE A 321 7.34 25.61 -0.17
CA PHE A 321 7.31 24.31 -0.88
C PHE A 321 6.73 24.41 -2.30
N ARG A 322 6.11 25.55 -2.65
CA ARG A 322 5.51 25.76 -3.96
C ARG A 322 6.57 26.29 -4.92
N ALA A 323 6.64 25.68 -6.10
CA ALA A 323 7.44 26.22 -7.18
C ALA A 323 6.93 27.60 -7.64
N PRO A 324 7.75 28.46 -8.26
CA PRO A 324 7.36 29.82 -8.67
C PRO A 324 6.10 29.91 -9.54
N GLN A 325 5.76 28.85 -10.27
CA GLN A 325 4.60 28.78 -11.17
C GLN A 325 3.37 28.10 -10.54
N VAL A 326 3.37 27.86 -9.23
CA VAL A 326 2.31 27.12 -8.53
C VAL A 326 1.58 28.05 -7.56
N ALA A 327 0.30 28.30 -7.85
CA ALA A 327 -0.58 29.11 -7.02
C ALA A 327 -1.26 28.29 -5.90
N GLY A 328 -1.44 26.99 -6.11
CA GLY A 328 -2.04 26.09 -5.13
C GLY A 328 -1.88 24.63 -5.49
N VAL A 329 -2.15 23.75 -4.51
CA VAL A 329 -2.06 22.29 -4.66
C VAL A 329 -3.44 21.64 -4.48
N ARG A 330 -3.64 20.47 -5.09
CA ARG A 330 -4.88 19.68 -5.10
C ARG A 330 -4.59 18.26 -4.64
N GLY A 331 -5.56 17.65 -3.95
CA GLY A 331 -5.37 16.38 -3.25
C GLY A 331 -4.36 16.42 -2.11
N GLY A 332 -4.18 15.28 -1.44
CA GLY A 332 -3.15 15.07 -0.43
C GLY A 332 -1.74 14.91 -1.03
N PRO A 333 -0.69 15.06 -0.22
CA PRO A 333 0.69 14.80 -0.65
C PRO A 333 0.90 13.33 -1.01
N SER A 334 1.80 13.12 -1.97
CA SER A 334 2.43 11.84 -2.26
C SER A 334 3.86 11.89 -1.74
N TYR A 335 4.39 10.80 -1.20
CA TYR A 335 5.77 10.74 -0.70
C TYR A 335 6.49 9.50 -1.24
N SER A 336 7.78 9.66 -1.53
CA SER A 336 8.71 8.58 -1.84
C SER A 336 10.04 8.83 -1.14
N GLY A 337 10.74 7.74 -0.78
CA GLY A 337 12.10 7.80 -0.25
C GLY A 337 13.15 8.25 -1.27
N VAL A 338 12.77 8.49 -2.52
CA VAL A 338 13.66 9.00 -3.58
C VAL A 338 14.22 10.38 -3.21
N THR A 339 15.53 10.54 -3.31
CA THR A 339 16.26 11.80 -3.01
C THR A 339 16.83 12.48 -4.26
N ALA A 340 16.22 12.25 -5.43
CA ALA A 340 16.70 12.76 -6.71
C ALA A 340 16.77 14.31 -6.77
N LEU A 341 16.01 15.03 -5.95
CA LEU A 341 16.06 16.50 -5.85
C LEU A 341 16.96 17.01 -4.71
N GLY A 342 17.79 16.14 -4.13
CA GLY A 342 18.57 16.41 -2.93
C GLY A 342 17.83 16.02 -1.65
N GLY A 343 18.34 16.49 -0.51
CA GLY A 343 17.86 16.10 0.81
C GLY A 343 18.21 14.66 1.18
N ASN A 344 17.77 14.24 2.36
CA ASN A 344 18.06 12.91 2.92
C ASN A 344 16.81 12.18 3.44
N LEU A 345 15.62 12.79 3.35
CA LEU A 345 14.37 12.15 3.76
C LEU A 345 13.54 11.64 2.58
N GLY A 346 13.56 12.32 1.44
CA GLY A 346 12.83 11.88 0.25
C GLY A 346 12.19 13.02 -0.53
N THR A 347 11.25 12.68 -1.40
CA THR A 347 10.57 13.61 -2.31
C THR A 347 9.07 13.60 -2.05
N VAL A 348 8.46 14.78 -2.06
CA VAL A 348 7.02 14.98 -1.96
C VAL A 348 6.48 15.57 -3.26
N ALA A 349 5.34 15.10 -3.72
CA ALA A 349 4.66 15.62 -4.90
C ALA A 349 3.15 15.78 -4.69
N SER A 350 2.54 16.65 -5.50
CA SER A 350 1.11 16.91 -5.48
C SER A 350 0.64 17.47 -6.82
N LEU A 351 -0.63 17.29 -7.12
CA LEU A 351 -1.28 17.98 -8.22
C LEU A 351 -1.36 19.48 -7.92
N ALA A 352 -1.26 20.33 -8.93
CA ALA A 352 -1.11 21.76 -8.74
C ALA A 352 -1.82 22.58 -9.83
N VAL A 353 -2.11 23.83 -9.48
CA VAL A 353 -2.68 24.85 -10.38
C VAL A 353 -1.72 26.02 -10.51
N GLY A 354 -1.67 26.62 -11.70
CA GLY A 354 -0.83 27.81 -11.94
C GLY A 354 -1.43 29.13 -11.53
N THR A 355 -2.75 29.18 -11.32
CA THR A 355 -3.46 30.39 -10.89
C THR A 355 -4.36 30.07 -9.70
N ALA A 356 -4.62 31.07 -8.85
CA ALA A 356 -5.46 30.89 -7.67
C ALA A 356 -6.96 30.84 -8.00
N SER A 357 -7.35 30.82 -9.28
CA SER A 357 -8.76 30.73 -9.68
C SER A 357 -9.37 29.39 -9.25
N SER A 358 -10.63 29.42 -8.84
CA SER A 358 -11.41 28.19 -8.60
C SER A 358 -11.64 27.39 -9.88
N THR A 359 -11.60 28.05 -11.04
CA THR A 359 -11.68 27.43 -12.38
C THR A 359 -10.30 27.10 -12.96
N ALA A 360 -9.22 27.28 -12.20
CA ALA A 360 -7.88 26.99 -12.68
C ALA A 360 -7.75 25.49 -12.97
N ARG A 361 -7.36 25.19 -14.21
CA ARG A 361 -7.04 23.83 -14.64
C ARG A 361 -5.90 23.26 -13.81
N VAL A 362 -6.03 21.99 -13.44
CA VAL A 362 -5.00 21.24 -12.72
C VAL A 362 -4.11 20.57 -13.75
N ASP A 363 -3.10 21.28 -14.22
CA ASP A 363 -2.23 20.90 -15.34
C ASP A 363 -0.75 20.79 -14.94
N ARG A 364 -0.48 20.84 -13.63
CA ARG A 364 0.87 20.83 -13.07
C ARG A 364 1.03 19.77 -12.00
N ILE A 365 2.26 19.29 -11.86
CA ILE A 365 2.71 18.54 -10.70
C ILE A 365 3.72 19.40 -9.95
N ASN A 366 3.44 19.75 -8.70
CA ASN A 366 4.38 20.40 -7.79
C ASN A 366 5.18 19.34 -7.04
N VAL A 367 6.51 19.46 -7.04
CA VAL A 367 7.42 18.50 -6.41
C VAL A 367 8.51 19.23 -5.62
N PHE A 368 8.96 18.66 -4.50
CA PHE A 368 10.06 19.21 -3.70
C PHE A 368 10.73 18.11 -2.86
N ALA A 369 11.98 18.33 -2.45
CA ALA A 369 12.70 17.42 -1.55
C ALA A 369 12.53 17.80 -0.07
N LEU A 370 12.63 16.79 0.78
CA LEU A 370 12.66 16.92 2.23
C LEU A 370 14.04 16.53 2.77
N GLU A 371 14.45 17.26 3.80
CA GLU A 371 15.61 16.94 4.62
C GLU A 371 15.26 16.92 6.10
N ALA A 372 15.99 16.08 6.83
CA ALA A 372 15.94 16.03 8.28
C ALA A 372 16.51 17.32 8.84
N SER A 373 15.89 17.82 9.91
CA SER A 373 16.50 18.93 10.64
C SER A 373 17.82 18.49 11.28
N PRO A 374 18.83 19.37 11.36
CA PRO A 374 20.05 19.10 12.12
C PRO A 374 19.78 18.94 13.63
N LEU A 375 18.65 19.44 14.14
CA LEU A 375 18.25 19.26 15.52
C LEU A 375 17.37 18.02 15.68
N PRO A 376 17.64 17.15 16.68
CA PRO A 376 16.78 16.03 16.98
C PRO A 376 15.33 16.47 17.20
N PHE A 377 14.39 15.68 16.70
CA PHE A 377 12.94 15.87 16.87
C PHE A 377 12.34 17.05 16.10
N GLU A 378 13.13 17.90 15.47
CA GLU A 378 12.57 18.95 14.65
C GLU A 378 11.87 18.35 13.39
N PRO A 379 10.80 19.00 12.91
CA PRO A 379 10.10 18.54 11.71
C PRO A 379 10.96 18.63 10.44
N PRO A 380 10.63 17.81 9.42
CA PRO A 380 11.27 17.89 8.11
C PRO A 380 11.19 19.29 7.52
N ARG A 381 12.28 19.69 6.86
CA ARG A 381 12.39 20.96 6.14
C ARG A 381 12.36 20.72 4.64
N VAL A 382 11.82 21.69 3.90
CA VAL A 382 11.92 21.70 2.43
C VAL A 382 13.34 22.09 2.06
N VAL A 383 13.99 21.28 1.24
CA VAL A 383 15.33 21.58 0.72
C VAL A 383 15.27 22.84 -0.13
N ALA A 384 16.09 23.84 0.21
CA ALA A 384 16.11 25.12 -0.51
C ALA A 384 16.39 24.92 -2.01
N GLY A 385 15.57 25.54 -2.87
CA GLY A 385 15.70 25.43 -4.33
C GLY A 385 15.18 24.13 -4.94
N SER A 386 14.76 23.15 -4.13
CA SER A 386 14.14 21.91 -4.62
C SER A 386 12.68 22.03 -5.14
N PRO A 387 11.87 23.03 -4.78
CA PRO A 387 10.52 23.18 -5.34
C PRO A 387 10.50 23.41 -6.84
N LEU A 388 9.84 22.50 -7.57
CA LEU A 388 9.76 22.48 -9.02
C LEU A 388 8.32 22.19 -9.48
N ALA A 389 7.99 22.63 -10.69
CA ALA A 389 6.71 22.33 -11.33
C ALA A 389 6.96 21.61 -12.65
N ALA A 390 6.33 20.46 -12.84
CA ALA A 390 6.17 19.83 -14.15
C ALA A 390 4.84 20.31 -14.73
N VAL A 391 4.89 21.09 -15.81
CA VAL A 391 3.70 21.56 -16.54
C VAL A 391 3.44 20.60 -17.69
N MET A 392 2.22 20.05 -17.77
CA MET A 392 1.84 19.15 -18.86
C MET A 392 1.92 19.89 -20.21
N PRO A 393 2.62 19.35 -21.22
CA PRO A 393 2.78 20.00 -22.50
C PRO A 393 1.52 19.85 -23.35
N SER A 394 1.39 20.72 -24.34
CA SER A 394 0.38 20.65 -25.38
C SER A 394 1.13 20.63 -26.72
N PRO A 395 1.08 19.54 -27.48
CA PRO A 395 0.48 18.24 -27.13
C PRO A 395 1.35 17.41 -26.16
N ILE A 396 0.78 16.32 -25.63
CA ILE A 396 1.50 15.20 -24.99
C ILE A 396 1.26 13.92 -25.78
N ALA A 397 2.31 13.11 -26.01
CA ALA A 397 2.21 11.92 -26.85
C ALA A 397 2.95 10.70 -26.25
N THR A 398 2.62 9.51 -26.76
CA THR A 398 3.47 8.32 -26.60
C THR A 398 4.76 8.48 -27.40
N LEU A 399 5.81 7.74 -27.04
CA LEU A 399 7.12 7.87 -27.71
C LEU A 399 7.08 7.45 -29.19
N ASP A 400 6.20 6.51 -29.54
CA ASP A 400 5.96 6.04 -30.90
C ASP A 400 4.97 6.92 -31.69
N GLY A 401 4.37 7.94 -31.05
CA GLY A 401 3.35 8.80 -31.65
C GLY A 401 2.01 8.10 -31.95
N ALA A 402 1.78 6.90 -31.42
CA ALA A 402 0.52 6.18 -31.62
C ALA A 402 -0.67 6.80 -30.87
N PHE A 403 -0.40 7.64 -29.87
CA PHE A 403 -1.39 8.40 -29.12
C PHE A 403 -0.88 9.81 -28.85
N GLU A 404 -1.75 10.79 -29.03
CA GLU A 404 -1.53 12.20 -28.74
C GLU A 404 -2.78 12.74 -28.02
N ALA A 405 -2.58 13.65 -27.06
CA ALA A 405 -3.65 14.30 -26.32
C ALA A 405 -3.23 15.72 -25.92
N ASN A 406 -4.15 16.46 -25.31
CA ASN A 406 -3.95 17.82 -24.85
C ASN A 406 -3.57 18.81 -25.97
N GLU A 407 -4.05 18.57 -27.20
CA GLU A 407 -3.77 19.43 -28.37
C GLU A 407 -4.32 20.85 -28.17
N GLU A 408 -5.52 20.97 -27.59
CA GLU A 408 -6.14 22.27 -27.29
C GLU A 408 -5.76 22.82 -25.91
N ASN A 409 -4.81 22.17 -25.23
CA ASN A 409 -4.41 22.50 -23.87
C ASN A 409 -5.63 22.47 -22.91
N ASP A 410 -6.48 21.46 -23.00
CA ASP A 410 -7.71 21.29 -22.22
C ASP A 410 -7.67 20.09 -21.28
N ALA A 411 -6.66 19.22 -21.39
CA ALA A 411 -6.48 18.08 -20.51
C ALA A 411 -6.11 18.53 -19.08
N GLU A 412 -6.61 17.78 -18.09
CA GLU A 412 -6.39 18.10 -16.68
C GLU A 412 -6.31 16.87 -15.77
N PHE A 413 -5.58 16.98 -14.66
CA PHE A 413 -5.52 15.96 -13.63
C PHE A 413 -6.78 16.02 -12.74
N ARG A 414 -7.67 15.02 -12.84
CA ARG A 414 -8.99 15.01 -12.17
C ARG A 414 -9.09 14.16 -10.91
N HIS A 415 -8.07 13.38 -10.57
CA HIS A 415 -8.16 12.38 -9.48
C HIS A 415 -8.26 12.96 -8.06
N TRP A 416 -8.28 14.28 -7.92
CA TRP A 416 -8.56 14.97 -6.66
C TRP A 416 -10.04 15.30 -6.46
N LEU A 417 -10.91 15.06 -7.45
CA LEU A 417 -12.33 15.37 -7.37
C LEU A 417 -13.10 14.32 -6.53
N GLY A 418 -14.28 14.72 -6.06
CA GLY A 418 -15.18 13.82 -5.33
C GLY A 418 -14.66 13.42 -3.96
N ALA A 419 -14.90 12.16 -3.59
CA ALA A 419 -14.54 11.63 -2.27
C ALA A 419 -13.02 11.53 -2.05
N THR A 420 -12.20 11.56 -3.09
CA THR A 420 -10.74 11.33 -2.96
C THR A 420 -10.04 12.37 -2.10
N THR A 421 -10.48 13.62 -2.14
CA THR A 421 -9.86 14.70 -1.35
C THR A 421 -10.17 14.61 0.15
N PHE A 422 -11.29 13.99 0.54
CA PHE A 422 -11.77 13.99 1.93
C PHE A 422 -11.75 12.61 2.61
N LEU A 423 -11.98 11.54 1.84
CA LEU A 423 -12.12 10.16 2.29
C LEU A 423 -11.19 9.21 1.56
N GLY A 424 -10.72 9.57 0.37
CA GLY A 424 -9.79 8.76 -0.38
C GLY A 424 -8.34 8.94 0.05
N PRO A 425 -7.44 8.34 -0.73
CA PRO A 425 -6.13 8.03 -0.21
C PRO A 425 -5.14 9.17 -0.47
N SER A 426 -4.08 9.28 0.34
CA SER A 426 -3.00 10.23 0.10
C SER A 426 -2.07 9.71 -1.00
N GLY A 427 -1.94 10.42 -2.12
CA GLY A 427 -0.94 10.06 -3.12
C GLY A 427 -1.44 10.01 -4.56
N LEU A 428 -1.87 11.15 -5.09
CA LEU A 428 -2.39 11.23 -6.46
C LEU A 428 -1.28 11.31 -7.54
N VAL A 429 -0.03 11.45 -7.10
CA VAL A 429 1.15 11.53 -7.96
C VAL A 429 2.10 10.40 -7.59
N GLY A 430 2.35 9.48 -8.52
CA GLY A 430 3.39 8.49 -8.36
C GLY A 430 4.77 9.15 -8.47
N ILE A 431 5.70 8.81 -7.58
CA ILE A 431 7.06 9.38 -7.52
C ILE A 431 8.05 8.22 -7.54
N GLY A 432 8.98 8.20 -8.49
CA GLY A 432 9.99 7.14 -8.55
C GLY A 432 11.26 7.62 -9.24
N THR A 433 12.06 6.68 -9.70
CA THR A 433 13.26 6.98 -10.49
C THR A 433 13.34 6.08 -11.70
N THR A 434 14.12 6.49 -12.68
CA THR A 434 14.64 5.56 -13.69
C THR A 434 15.82 4.78 -13.11
N LYS A 435 16.27 3.71 -13.78
CA LYS A 435 17.53 3.01 -13.46
C LYS A 435 18.76 3.92 -13.33
N ASN A 436 18.75 5.08 -14.01
CA ASN A 436 19.84 6.06 -13.96
C ASN A 436 19.64 7.12 -12.85
N GLY A 437 18.72 6.90 -11.90
CA GLY A 437 18.42 7.81 -10.80
C GLY A 437 17.65 9.08 -11.19
N ARG A 438 17.22 9.23 -12.46
CA ARG A 438 16.38 10.36 -12.91
C ARG A 438 15.00 10.30 -12.26
N LEU A 439 14.54 11.41 -11.69
CA LEU A 439 13.21 11.52 -11.07
C LEU A 439 12.11 11.26 -12.12
N VAL A 440 11.12 10.44 -11.75
CA VAL A 440 9.92 10.16 -12.53
C VAL A 440 8.70 10.57 -11.70
N LEU A 441 7.79 11.33 -12.31
CA LEU A 441 6.50 11.70 -11.74
C LEU A 441 5.40 11.20 -12.68
N ALA A 442 4.35 10.60 -12.14
CA ALA A 442 3.21 10.13 -12.94
C ALA A 442 1.89 10.57 -12.31
N ALA A 443 0.93 10.97 -13.14
CA ALA A 443 -0.42 11.30 -12.70
C ALA A 443 -1.44 11.01 -13.82
N THR A 444 -2.66 10.66 -13.42
CA THR A 444 -3.76 10.40 -14.37
C THR A 444 -4.45 11.69 -14.74
N ALA A 445 -4.46 11.98 -16.03
CA ALA A 445 -5.10 13.13 -16.65
C ALA A 445 -6.33 12.67 -17.46
N THR A 446 -7.21 13.62 -17.73
CA THR A 446 -8.36 13.44 -18.60
C THR A 446 -8.33 14.51 -19.69
N ASP A 447 -8.38 14.07 -20.92
CA ASP A 447 -8.59 14.88 -22.12
C ASP A 447 -10.06 14.74 -22.55
N PRO A 448 -10.77 15.84 -22.87
CA PRO A 448 -12.15 15.80 -23.32
C PRO A 448 -12.39 14.96 -24.58
N GLU A 449 -11.43 14.90 -25.50
CA GLU A 449 -11.54 14.19 -26.77
C GLU A 449 -11.02 12.75 -26.67
N HIS A 450 -9.90 12.56 -25.98
CA HIS A 450 -9.16 11.29 -25.93
C HIS A 450 -9.42 10.46 -24.67
N GLY A 451 -10.12 11.02 -23.68
CA GLY A 451 -10.42 10.36 -22.41
C GLY A 451 -9.24 10.36 -21.44
N GLU A 452 -9.17 9.34 -20.59
CA GLU A 452 -8.13 9.26 -19.55
C GLU A 452 -6.81 8.69 -20.08
N PHE A 453 -5.71 9.20 -19.52
CA PHE A 453 -4.36 8.73 -19.77
C PHE A 453 -3.45 9.00 -18.57
N ILE A 454 -2.33 8.29 -18.47
CA ILE A 454 -1.30 8.48 -17.44
C ILE A 454 -0.14 9.27 -18.04
N ALA A 455 -0.03 10.53 -17.65
CA ALA A 455 1.06 11.41 -18.04
C ALA A 455 2.28 11.16 -17.14
N VAL A 456 3.46 11.02 -17.74
CA VAL A 456 4.72 10.79 -17.04
C VAL A 456 5.71 11.89 -17.35
N ALA A 457 6.16 12.61 -16.33
CA ALA A 457 7.22 13.61 -16.40
C ALA A 457 8.52 13.02 -15.86
N THR A 458 9.54 12.94 -16.70
CA THR A 458 10.89 12.52 -16.31
C THR A 458 11.83 13.72 -16.29
N ARG A 459 12.63 13.84 -15.24
CA ARG A 459 13.61 14.92 -15.12
C ARG A 459 14.98 14.42 -15.55
N GLU A 460 15.45 14.88 -16.71
CA GLU A 460 16.71 14.43 -17.31
C GLU A 460 17.95 14.76 -16.46
N ASN A 461 17.91 15.89 -15.75
CA ASN A 461 18.94 16.32 -14.81
C ASN A 461 18.28 16.98 -13.58
N PRO A 462 18.65 16.57 -12.35
CA PRO A 462 17.98 17.01 -11.13
C PRO A 462 18.13 18.51 -10.83
N ILE A 463 19.22 19.15 -11.24
CA ILE A 463 19.55 20.55 -10.90
C ILE A 463 19.28 21.50 -12.06
N VAL A 464 19.61 21.09 -13.29
CA VAL A 464 19.51 21.94 -14.49
C VAL A 464 18.83 21.16 -15.60
N GLY A 465 17.54 21.36 -15.83
CA GLY A 465 16.83 20.65 -16.90
C GLY A 465 15.33 20.89 -16.91
N GLY A 466 14.75 20.72 -18.10
CA GLY A 466 13.31 20.64 -18.30
C GLY A 466 12.75 19.25 -17.95
N TRP A 467 11.45 19.09 -18.18
CA TRP A 467 10.76 17.81 -18.06
C TRP A 467 10.59 17.20 -19.44
N SER A 468 10.98 15.94 -19.61
CA SER A 468 10.53 15.12 -20.73
C SER A 468 9.19 14.49 -20.36
N TRP A 469 8.23 14.51 -21.29
CA TRP A 469 6.90 13.98 -21.07
C TRP A 469 6.60 12.81 -21.99
N GLN A 470 5.91 11.81 -21.46
CA GLN A 470 5.42 10.64 -22.18
C GLN A 470 4.06 10.22 -21.62
N VAL A 471 3.36 9.34 -22.34
CA VAL A 471 2.14 8.67 -21.88
C VAL A 471 2.46 7.20 -21.56
N ALA A 472 2.15 6.76 -20.34
CA ALA A 472 2.39 5.38 -19.91
C ALA A 472 1.20 4.44 -20.11
N ALA A 473 -0.01 5.00 -20.10
CA ALA A 473 -1.26 4.29 -20.35
C ALA A 473 -2.29 5.27 -20.94
N HIS A 474 -3.15 4.79 -21.83
CA HIS A 474 -4.26 5.58 -22.37
C HIS A 474 -5.43 4.67 -22.78
N VAL A 475 -6.63 5.24 -22.94
CA VAL A 475 -7.77 4.51 -23.52
C VAL A 475 -7.40 3.98 -24.91
N GLY A 476 -7.68 2.70 -25.16
CA GLY A 476 -7.32 1.99 -26.39
C GLY A 476 -5.92 1.37 -26.38
N MET A 477 -5.07 1.64 -25.38
CA MET A 477 -3.73 1.08 -25.34
C MET A 477 -3.76 -0.46 -25.22
N PRO A 478 -3.01 -1.18 -26.07
CA PRO A 478 -3.02 -2.64 -26.07
C PRO A 478 -2.33 -3.22 -24.83
N VAL A 479 -2.94 -4.25 -24.26
CA VAL A 479 -2.36 -5.10 -23.22
C VAL A 479 -1.75 -6.32 -23.90
N ARG A 480 -0.48 -6.64 -23.58
CA ARG A 480 0.31 -7.64 -24.31
C ARG A 480 0.55 -8.92 -23.49
N SER A 481 0.81 -10.02 -24.19
CA SER A 481 1.22 -11.31 -23.62
C SER A 481 2.71 -11.37 -23.21
N GLY A 482 3.39 -10.22 -23.16
CA GLY A 482 4.81 -10.05 -22.80
C GLY A 482 5.84 -10.56 -23.80
N PRO A 483 7.10 -10.15 -23.65
CA PRO A 483 8.17 -10.50 -24.58
C PRO A 483 8.42 -12.01 -24.61
N THR A 484 8.39 -12.63 -25.80
CA THR A 484 8.93 -14.00 -25.97
C THR A 484 10.45 -13.97 -25.83
N ALA A 485 11.07 -15.11 -25.50
CA ALA A 485 12.52 -15.29 -25.60
C ALA A 485 12.98 -14.91 -27.04
N GLY A 486 13.50 -13.70 -27.22
CA GLY A 486 13.67 -13.04 -28.52
C GLY A 486 13.20 -11.58 -28.60
N GLY A 487 12.55 -11.04 -27.55
CA GLY A 487 12.39 -9.60 -27.34
C GLY A 487 11.13 -8.95 -27.93
N VAL A 488 10.17 -9.71 -28.48
CA VAL A 488 8.90 -9.12 -28.96
C VAL A 488 7.71 -9.92 -28.46
N GLY A 489 6.94 -9.29 -27.57
CA GLY A 489 5.64 -9.79 -27.15
C GLY A 489 4.57 -9.31 -28.12
N THR A 490 4.27 -10.11 -29.14
CA THR A 490 3.51 -9.61 -30.29
C THR A 490 1.99 -9.67 -30.13
N SER A 491 1.44 -10.51 -29.25
CA SER A 491 -0.01 -10.72 -29.21
C SER A 491 -0.74 -9.76 -28.25
N VAL A 492 -1.74 -9.06 -28.78
CA VAL A 492 -2.64 -8.19 -28.03
C VAL A 492 -3.72 -9.06 -27.39
N ILE A 493 -3.72 -9.12 -26.05
CA ILE A 493 -4.68 -9.91 -25.27
C ILE A 493 -5.91 -9.10 -24.83
N GLY A 494 -5.89 -7.79 -25.08
CA GLY A 494 -6.98 -6.86 -24.80
C GLY A 494 -6.51 -5.43 -24.91
N ALA A 495 -7.35 -4.48 -24.51
CA ALA A 495 -6.99 -3.07 -24.46
C ALA A 495 -7.65 -2.36 -23.28
N ILE A 496 -7.04 -1.27 -22.83
CA ILE A 496 -7.66 -0.34 -21.87
C ILE A 496 -8.91 0.28 -22.50
N VAL A 497 -9.98 0.42 -21.74
CA VAL A 497 -11.24 1.01 -22.22
C VAL A 497 -11.62 2.22 -21.37
N ALA A 498 -12.36 3.15 -21.96
CA ALA A 498 -12.90 4.29 -21.23
C ALA A 498 -13.82 3.83 -20.09
N GLY A 499 -13.82 4.57 -18.98
CA GLY A 499 -14.70 4.35 -17.84
C GLY A 499 -15.42 5.62 -17.45
N SER A 500 -16.62 5.46 -16.87
CA SER A 500 -17.35 6.53 -16.19
C SER A 500 -17.67 6.07 -14.78
N PRO A 501 -17.47 6.91 -13.75
CA PRO A 501 -16.93 8.28 -13.82
C PRO A 501 -15.40 8.33 -14.00
N THR A 502 -14.69 7.21 -13.80
CA THR A 502 -13.26 7.07 -14.13
C THR A 502 -12.97 5.65 -14.65
N GLY A 503 -11.99 5.52 -15.54
CA GLY A 503 -11.50 4.29 -16.17
C GLY A 503 -10.09 3.88 -15.73
N MET A 504 -9.33 4.75 -15.07
CA MET A 504 -8.00 4.49 -14.52
C MET A 504 -7.89 4.98 -13.08
N SER A 505 -7.01 4.39 -12.28
CA SER A 505 -6.71 4.86 -10.92
C SER A 505 -5.58 5.89 -10.93
N SER A 506 -5.26 6.47 -9.78
CA SER A 506 -3.99 7.19 -9.65
C SER A 506 -2.81 6.21 -9.75
N PRO A 507 -1.66 6.63 -10.30
CA PRO A 507 -0.52 5.74 -10.47
C PRO A 507 0.39 5.71 -9.24
N ALA A 508 1.17 4.64 -9.13
CA ALA A 508 2.39 4.56 -8.34
C ALA A 508 3.59 4.31 -9.28
N VAL A 509 4.80 4.65 -8.83
CA VAL A 509 6.04 4.46 -9.61
C VAL A 509 7.05 3.69 -8.77
N ASP A 510 7.81 2.77 -9.36
CA ASP A 510 8.94 2.10 -8.69
C ASP A 510 10.29 2.81 -8.92
N LEU A 511 11.39 2.17 -8.53
CA LEU A 511 12.74 2.74 -8.64
C LEU A 511 13.38 2.58 -10.03
N LEU A 512 12.70 1.89 -10.97
CA LEU A 512 13.14 1.73 -12.36
C LEU A 512 12.26 2.50 -13.36
N GLY A 513 11.16 3.07 -12.89
CA GLY A 513 10.29 3.98 -13.63
C GLY A 513 9.08 3.27 -14.20
N ASN A 514 8.78 2.05 -13.76
CA ASN A 514 7.53 1.38 -14.11
C ASN A 514 6.39 2.03 -13.36
N ILE A 515 5.22 2.05 -14.00
CA ILE A 515 4.01 2.68 -13.45
C ILE A 515 2.98 1.60 -13.12
N TYR A 516 2.45 1.63 -11.89
CA TYR A 516 1.44 0.67 -11.43
C TYR A 516 0.11 1.39 -11.24
N PHE A 517 -0.97 0.77 -11.71
CA PHE A 517 -2.32 1.35 -11.65
C PHE A 517 -3.39 0.28 -11.83
N THR A 518 -4.63 0.58 -11.44
CA THR A 518 -5.80 -0.21 -11.83
C THR A 518 -6.55 0.50 -12.95
N ALA A 519 -7.15 -0.26 -13.86
CA ALA A 519 -7.91 0.31 -14.98
C ALA A 519 -8.99 -0.64 -15.49
N ARG A 520 -10.01 -0.07 -16.13
CA ARG A 520 -10.95 -0.83 -16.94
C ARG A 520 -10.26 -1.28 -18.22
N TRP A 521 -10.47 -2.53 -18.58
CA TRP A 521 -9.95 -3.11 -19.81
C TRP A 521 -10.92 -4.13 -20.37
N ARG A 522 -10.75 -4.48 -21.64
CA ARG A 522 -11.51 -5.53 -22.30
C ARG A 522 -10.55 -6.56 -22.87
N GLN A 523 -10.68 -7.80 -22.41
CA GLN A 523 -9.95 -8.93 -22.98
C GLN A 523 -10.40 -9.16 -24.43
N SER A 524 -9.46 -9.49 -25.32
CA SER A 524 -9.73 -9.83 -26.70
C SER A 524 -10.77 -10.95 -26.79
N GLY A 525 -11.87 -10.70 -27.51
CA GLY A 525 -12.99 -11.63 -27.66
C GLY A 525 -14.00 -11.65 -26.50
N ALA A 526 -13.77 -10.93 -25.41
CA ALA A 526 -14.74 -10.79 -24.32
C ALA A 526 -15.82 -9.74 -24.64
N SER A 527 -17.05 -9.98 -24.20
CA SER A 527 -18.18 -9.06 -24.35
C SER A 527 -18.34 -8.08 -23.18
N THR A 528 -17.63 -8.30 -22.08
CA THR A 528 -17.74 -7.50 -20.85
C THR A 528 -16.40 -6.90 -20.48
N ASP A 529 -16.44 -5.66 -19.99
CA ASP A 529 -15.26 -5.02 -19.41
C ASP A 529 -14.93 -5.64 -18.05
N GLN A 530 -13.66 -5.60 -17.72
CA GLN A 530 -13.08 -6.06 -16.47
C GLN A 530 -12.26 -4.94 -15.85
N THR A 531 -11.98 -5.04 -14.55
CA THR A 531 -10.93 -4.22 -13.93
C THR A 531 -9.66 -5.05 -13.81
N GLY A 532 -8.53 -4.48 -14.22
CA GLY A 532 -7.21 -5.09 -14.08
C GLY A 532 -6.30 -4.27 -13.18
N PHE A 533 -5.31 -4.94 -12.60
CA PHE A 533 -4.13 -4.32 -12.01
C PHE A 533 -2.98 -4.46 -13.01
N PHE A 534 -2.38 -3.35 -13.39
CA PHE A 534 -1.41 -3.25 -14.47
C PHE A 534 -0.08 -2.69 -14.00
N ARG A 535 0.97 -3.10 -14.71
CA ARG A 535 2.28 -2.47 -14.72
C ARG A 535 2.54 -1.97 -16.14
N ALA A 536 2.69 -0.65 -16.31
CA ALA A 536 3.29 -0.07 -17.51
C ALA A 536 4.80 -0.13 -17.36
N VAL A 537 5.41 -1.06 -18.08
CA VAL A 537 6.84 -1.34 -18.03
C VAL A 537 7.59 -0.34 -18.90
N ARG A 538 8.60 0.31 -18.34
CA ARG A 538 9.41 1.30 -19.05
C ARG A 538 10.42 0.60 -19.96
N THR A 539 10.34 0.86 -21.26
CA THR A 539 11.24 0.31 -22.29
C THR A 539 11.95 1.45 -23.05
N PRO A 540 12.96 1.16 -23.88
CA PRO A 540 13.55 2.15 -24.77
C PRO A 540 12.53 2.79 -25.74
N ASP A 541 11.48 2.06 -26.10
CA ASP A 541 10.46 2.46 -27.09
C ASP A 541 9.21 3.08 -26.45
N GLY A 542 9.23 3.32 -25.14
CA GLY A 542 8.09 3.87 -24.39
C GLY A 542 7.59 2.88 -23.34
N TYR A 543 6.29 2.87 -23.09
CA TYR A 543 5.68 1.99 -22.10
C TYR A 543 4.92 0.85 -22.75
N GLU A 544 5.01 -0.33 -22.15
CA GLU A 544 4.22 -1.51 -22.55
C GLU A 544 3.40 -2.01 -21.36
N LEU A 545 2.16 -2.46 -21.61
CA LEU A 545 1.27 -2.90 -20.55
C LEU A 545 1.39 -4.40 -20.26
N GLU A 546 1.64 -4.68 -18.99
CA GLU A 546 1.54 -6.00 -18.36
C GLU A 546 0.35 -6.03 -17.41
N ARG A 547 -0.47 -7.07 -17.50
CA ARG A 547 -1.57 -7.33 -16.56
C ARG A 547 -1.11 -8.28 -15.47
N LEU A 548 -1.17 -7.85 -14.22
CA LEU A 548 -0.75 -8.62 -13.03
C LEU A 548 -1.92 -9.40 -12.40
N LEU A 549 -3.10 -8.78 -12.33
CA LEU A 549 -4.32 -9.36 -11.76
C LEU A 549 -5.55 -8.83 -12.51
N THR A 550 -6.66 -9.56 -12.52
CA THR A 550 -7.93 -9.02 -13.05
C THR A 550 -9.17 -9.64 -12.40
N THR A 551 -10.29 -8.91 -12.43
CA THR A 551 -11.61 -9.43 -12.04
C THR A 551 -11.98 -10.68 -12.84
N GLY A 552 -12.55 -11.66 -12.18
CA GLY A 552 -12.84 -12.99 -12.72
C GLY A 552 -11.69 -13.99 -12.60
N GLN A 553 -10.49 -13.55 -12.24
CA GLN A 553 -9.36 -14.45 -12.00
C GLN A 553 -9.60 -15.30 -10.75
N THR A 554 -9.47 -16.61 -10.90
CA THR A 554 -9.46 -17.56 -9.80
C THR A 554 -8.03 -17.74 -9.30
N VAL A 555 -7.84 -17.59 -7.99
CA VAL A 555 -6.57 -17.84 -7.31
C VAL A 555 -6.73 -19.09 -6.45
N GLN A 556 -5.82 -20.04 -6.63
CA GLN A 556 -5.83 -21.29 -5.88
C GLN A 556 -5.24 -21.07 -4.49
N GLY A 557 -6.09 -21.12 -3.47
CA GLY A 557 -5.63 -21.04 -2.10
C GLY A 557 -4.62 -22.15 -1.79
N GLN A 558 -3.38 -21.80 -1.46
CA GLN A 558 -2.29 -22.77 -1.32
C GLN A 558 -2.53 -23.82 -0.23
N ASN A 559 -3.32 -23.50 0.80
CA ASN A 559 -3.36 -24.31 2.03
C ASN A 559 -4.76 -24.76 2.42
N SER A 560 -5.76 -23.88 2.25
CA SER A 560 -7.15 -24.33 2.29
C SER A 560 -7.49 -25.21 1.09
N ALA A 561 -6.65 -25.26 0.04
CA ALA A 561 -7.02 -25.79 -1.27
C ALA A 561 -8.35 -25.19 -1.80
N THR A 562 -8.79 -24.07 -1.22
CA THR A 562 -10.06 -23.43 -1.52
C THR A 562 -9.75 -22.27 -2.46
N PRO A 563 -10.19 -22.35 -3.72
CA PRO A 563 -10.02 -21.23 -4.64
C PRO A 563 -10.90 -20.06 -4.20
N TYR A 564 -10.39 -18.85 -4.45
CA TYR A 564 -11.21 -17.64 -4.44
C TYR A 564 -11.19 -16.96 -5.81
N VAL A 565 -12.30 -16.30 -6.14
CA VAL A 565 -12.43 -15.48 -7.34
C VAL A 565 -12.28 -14.02 -6.96
N VAL A 566 -11.47 -13.27 -7.70
CA VAL A 566 -11.45 -11.80 -7.61
C VAL A 566 -12.71 -11.26 -8.26
N ARG A 567 -13.72 -10.86 -7.46
CA ARG A 567 -15.01 -10.38 -7.97
C ARG A 567 -14.93 -8.95 -8.47
N SER A 568 -14.23 -8.10 -7.72
CA SER A 568 -14.06 -6.70 -8.04
C SER A 568 -12.63 -6.26 -7.72
N ILE A 569 -12.15 -5.21 -8.38
CA ILE A 569 -10.96 -4.46 -7.98
C ILE A 569 -11.43 -3.01 -7.88
N ALA A 570 -11.13 -2.36 -6.75
CA ALA A 570 -11.57 -0.99 -6.51
C ALA A 570 -10.97 -0.03 -7.55
N LEU A 571 -11.84 0.80 -8.15
CA LEU A 571 -11.45 1.76 -9.18
C LEU A 571 -12.29 3.03 -9.08
N ALA A 572 -13.61 2.92 -9.25
CA ALA A 572 -14.53 4.05 -9.31
C ALA A 572 -15.71 3.84 -8.37
N ASP A 573 -16.25 4.93 -7.84
CA ASP A 573 -17.57 4.98 -7.24
C ASP A 573 -18.55 5.71 -8.18
N GLY A 574 -19.74 6.09 -7.71
CA GLY A 574 -20.71 6.81 -8.53
C GLY A 574 -20.35 8.26 -8.89
N GLN A 575 -19.24 8.80 -8.35
CA GLN A 575 -18.87 10.23 -8.45
C GLN A 575 -17.43 10.47 -8.92
N GLY A 576 -16.55 9.45 -8.89
CA GLY A 576 -15.17 9.57 -9.33
C GLY A 576 -14.36 8.32 -8.98
N PRO A 577 -13.04 8.44 -8.76
CA PRO A 577 -12.26 7.35 -8.20
C PRO A 577 -12.78 6.97 -6.82
N ALA A 578 -12.96 5.67 -6.59
CA ALA A 578 -13.40 5.17 -5.28
C ALA A 578 -12.34 5.51 -4.20
N PRO A 579 -12.73 5.71 -2.93
CA PRO A 579 -11.77 5.88 -1.85
C PRO A 579 -10.75 4.73 -1.75
N GLY A 580 -11.18 3.50 -2.09
CA GLY A 580 -10.33 2.31 -2.15
C GLY A 580 -9.52 2.12 -3.42
N SER A 581 -9.59 3.05 -4.37
CA SER A 581 -8.87 2.96 -5.64
C SER A 581 -7.35 2.99 -5.43
N PHE A 582 -6.63 2.39 -6.38
CA PHE A 582 -5.17 2.31 -6.35
C PHE A 582 -4.54 3.71 -6.52
N HIS A 583 -3.37 3.91 -5.89
CA HIS A 583 -2.72 5.22 -5.78
C HIS A 583 -1.23 5.08 -5.43
N ALA A 584 -0.50 6.19 -5.27
CA ALA A 584 0.95 6.17 -5.03
C ALA A 584 1.35 5.41 -3.75
N GLY A 585 0.53 5.44 -2.70
CA GLY A 585 0.76 4.69 -1.45
C GLY A 585 0.42 3.20 -1.54
N SER A 586 0.04 2.68 -2.71
CA SER A 586 -0.28 1.26 -2.90
C SER A 586 0.94 0.40 -3.29
N VAL A 587 2.13 0.98 -3.44
CA VAL A 587 3.36 0.26 -3.83
C VAL A 587 4.45 0.38 -2.76
N LEU A 588 5.04 -0.76 -2.41
CA LEU A 588 6.32 -0.86 -1.72
C LEU A 588 7.43 -0.67 -2.76
N GLN A 589 7.95 0.56 -2.87
CA GLN A 589 8.86 0.94 -3.95
C GLN A 589 10.23 0.30 -3.86
N SER A 590 10.74 0.14 -2.64
CA SER A 590 12.03 -0.51 -2.40
C SER A 590 11.99 -1.96 -2.89
N MET A 591 12.92 -2.31 -3.79
CA MET A 591 13.13 -3.70 -4.23
C MET A 591 13.44 -4.63 -3.06
N ILE A 592 13.39 -5.92 -3.28
CA ILE A 592 13.74 -6.88 -2.23
C ILE A 592 15.26 -6.76 -1.94
N PRO A 593 15.68 -6.63 -0.67
CA PRO A 593 17.10 -6.62 -0.31
C PRO A 593 17.85 -7.81 -0.91
N GLY A 594 19.03 -7.56 -1.45
CA GLY A 594 19.84 -8.58 -2.12
C GLY A 594 19.34 -8.99 -3.51
N ARG A 595 18.26 -8.36 -4.01
CA ARG A 595 17.64 -8.60 -5.33
C ARG A 595 17.45 -7.31 -6.12
N GLU A 596 18.39 -6.39 -5.91
CA GLU A 596 18.42 -5.15 -6.66
C GLU A 596 18.75 -5.47 -8.12
N ILE A 597 17.89 -5.00 -9.01
CA ILE A 597 17.96 -5.28 -10.43
C ILE A 597 17.81 -4.00 -11.23
N ASP A 598 18.46 -3.93 -12.39
CA ASP A 598 18.41 -2.75 -13.26
C ASP A 598 17.46 -2.93 -14.46
N ASP A 599 16.87 -4.11 -14.62
CA ASP A 599 15.90 -4.38 -15.68
C ASP A 599 14.46 -4.05 -15.24
N PRO A 600 13.84 -2.99 -15.79
CA PRO A 600 12.44 -2.65 -15.50
C PRO A 600 11.46 -3.78 -15.83
N ARG A 601 11.82 -4.74 -16.69
CA ARG A 601 10.96 -5.87 -17.06
C ARG A 601 10.87 -6.93 -15.98
N SER A 602 11.86 -7.07 -15.12
CA SER A 602 11.84 -8.15 -14.13
C SER A 602 10.76 -7.91 -13.07
N ALA A 603 10.18 -9.01 -12.55
CA ALA A 603 9.16 -8.94 -11.50
C ALA A 603 9.68 -8.21 -10.25
N PHE A 604 10.99 -8.30 -9.96
CA PHE A 604 11.63 -7.75 -8.77
C PHE A 604 11.89 -6.23 -8.80
N ALA A 605 11.40 -5.52 -9.82
CA ALA A 605 11.59 -4.07 -9.97
C ALA A 605 10.98 -3.24 -8.82
N PHE A 606 10.17 -3.88 -7.97
CA PHE A 606 9.49 -3.32 -6.80
C PHE A 606 9.40 -4.38 -5.68
N GLY A 607 9.12 -3.96 -4.45
CA GLY A 607 9.02 -4.85 -3.29
C GLY A 607 7.65 -5.51 -3.11
N GLY A 608 6.61 -4.99 -3.76
CA GLY A 608 5.24 -5.46 -3.72
C GLY A 608 4.21 -4.33 -3.82
N ALA A 609 2.94 -4.67 -3.91
CA ALA A 609 1.82 -3.74 -3.96
C ALA A 609 0.63 -4.27 -3.16
N VAL A 610 -0.28 -3.37 -2.80
CA VAL A 610 -1.58 -3.73 -2.24
C VAL A 610 -2.71 -3.28 -3.16
N VAL A 611 -3.64 -4.18 -3.43
CA VAL A 611 -4.82 -3.96 -4.26
C VAL A 611 -6.05 -4.28 -3.44
N GLN A 612 -7.00 -3.34 -3.38
CA GLN A 612 -8.27 -3.58 -2.72
C GLN A 612 -9.23 -4.29 -3.66
N ALA A 613 -9.81 -5.38 -3.19
CA ALA A 613 -10.65 -6.24 -4.00
C ALA A 613 -11.74 -6.89 -3.16
N THR A 614 -12.90 -7.10 -3.78
CA THR A 614 -13.86 -8.07 -3.29
C THR A 614 -13.42 -9.46 -3.76
N ILE A 615 -13.23 -10.40 -2.85
CA ILE A 615 -12.92 -11.81 -3.15
C ILE A 615 -14.04 -12.73 -2.70
N ALA A 616 -14.14 -13.88 -3.34
CA ALA A 616 -15.20 -14.85 -3.11
C ALA A 616 -14.67 -16.27 -3.04
N TYR A 617 -14.71 -16.90 -1.87
CA TYR A 617 -14.33 -18.31 -1.70
C TYR A 617 -15.44 -19.25 -2.18
N GLN A 618 -15.06 -20.30 -2.91
CA GLN A 618 -16.00 -21.26 -3.48
C GLN A 618 -16.16 -22.51 -2.59
N ARG A 619 -17.08 -22.47 -1.62
CA ARG A 619 -17.34 -23.58 -0.66
C ARG A 619 -18.80 -24.00 -0.59
N GLY A 620 -19.43 -24.19 -1.74
CA GLY A 620 -20.87 -24.51 -1.86
C GLY A 620 -21.76 -23.27 -1.76
N VAL A 621 -21.63 -22.50 -0.68
CA VAL A 621 -22.13 -21.12 -0.58
C VAL A 621 -20.94 -20.16 -0.63
N GLU A 622 -21.08 -19.09 -1.41
CA GLU A 622 -20.03 -18.10 -1.59
C GLU A 622 -19.76 -17.33 -0.29
N GLU A 623 -18.51 -17.31 0.15
CA GLU A 623 -18.05 -16.43 1.23
C GLU A 623 -17.37 -15.21 0.61
N ILE A 624 -18.03 -14.06 0.69
CA ILE A 624 -17.58 -12.81 0.07
C ILE A 624 -16.87 -11.96 1.11
N TYR A 625 -15.69 -11.43 0.77
CA TYR A 625 -14.92 -10.55 1.64
C TYR A 625 -14.40 -9.36 0.85
N GLU A 626 -14.49 -8.16 1.43
CA GLU A 626 -13.62 -7.07 1.04
C GLU A 626 -12.24 -7.31 1.65
N ALA A 627 -11.20 -7.32 0.81
CA ALA A 627 -9.85 -7.66 1.23
C ALA A 627 -8.79 -6.78 0.58
N MET A 628 -7.70 -6.58 1.30
CA MET A 628 -6.46 -6.07 0.75
C MET A 628 -5.59 -7.24 0.30
N LEU A 629 -5.43 -7.35 -1.01
CA LEU A 629 -4.56 -8.34 -1.65
C LEU A 629 -3.16 -7.76 -1.72
N PHE A 630 -2.18 -8.47 -1.16
CA PHE A 630 -0.78 -8.20 -1.46
C PHE A 630 -0.41 -8.88 -2.78
N VAL A 631 0.27 -8.16 -3.66
CA VAL A 631 0.85 -8.67 -4.91
C VAL A 631 2.34 -8.39 -4.87
N GLY A 632 3.17 -9.42 -4.72
CA GLY A 632 4.62 -9.32 -4.65
C GLY A 632 5.33 -10.00 -5.80
N PRO A 633 6.58 -9.65 -6.10
CA PRO A 633 7.40 -10.45 -7.01
C PRO A 633 7.56 -11.88 -6.50
N TYR A 634 7.63 -12.81 -7.42
CA TYR A 634 7.96 -14.19 -7.12
C TYR A 634 8.89 -14.71 -8.20
N ALA A 635 10.04 -15.22 -7.80
CA ALA A 635 10.74 -16.17 -8.64
C ALA A 635 10.32 -17.55 -8.17
N ALA A 636 9.84 -18.37 -9.10
CA ALA A 636 10.05 -19.78 -8.86
C ALA A 636 11.56 -19.98 -8.91
N GLY A 637 12.14 -20.53 -7.85
CA GLY A 637 13.57 -20.83 -7.85
C GLY A 637 13.91 -21.53 -9.17
N LEU A 638 14.92 -21.03 -9.88
CA LEU A 638 15.47 -21.81 -10.97
C LEU A 638 15.89 -23.14 -10.35
N THR A 639 15.42 -24.24 -10.91
CA THR A 639 15.92 -25.54 -10.46
C THR A 639 17.44 -25.51 -10.61
N GLY A 640 18.19 -25.78 -9.55
CA GLY A 640 19.65 -25.63 -9.55
C GLY A 640 20.20 -24.33 -8.94
N ASP A 641 19.38 -23.31 -8.70
CA ASP A 641 19.82 -22.02 -8.11
C ASP A 641 19.76 -22.10 -6.58
N ALA A 642 20.83 -22.65 -6.01
CA ALA A 642 20.97 -22.92 -4.59
C ALA A 642 21.24 -21.65 -3.76
N THR A 643 21.96 -20.69 -4.34
CA THR A 643 22.18 -19.36 -3.75
C THR A 643 20.92 -18.50 -3.80
N GLY A 644 20.01 -18.92 -4.67
CA GLY A 644 18.81 -18.24 -5.02
C GLY A 644 19.06 -17.07 -5.96
N ASP A 645 20.29 -16.65 -6.29
CA ASP A 645 20.65 -15.34 -6.86
C ASP A 645 19.99 -14.98 -8.21
N GLY A 646 19.28 -15.94 -8.81
CA GLY A 646 18.54 -15.78 -10.05
C GLY A 646 19.32 -16.27 -11.27
N GLU A 647 20.51 -16.83 -11.06
CA GLU A 647 21.29 -17.58 -12.03
C GLU A 647 21.60 -18.97 -11.46
N VAL A 648 21.75 -19.97 -12.32
CA VAL A 648 22.28 -21.28 -11.93
C VAL A 648 23.72 -21.33 -12.40
N GLY A 649 24.66 -21.07 -11.50
CA GLY A 649 26.06 -20.86 -11.83
C GLY A 649 27.03 -21.53 -10.87
N PHE A 650 28.26 -21.01 -10.88
CA PHE A 650 29.33 -21.52 -10.04
C PHE A 650 29.06 -21.32 -8.55
N ALA A 651 28.36 -20.25 -8.18
CA ALA A 651 28.02 -19.96 -6.79
C ALA A 651 27.09 -21.05 -6.22
N ASP A 652 26.10 -21.50 -6.99
CA ASP A 652 25.18 -22.58 -6.61
C ASP A 652 25.88 -23.92 -6.53
N LEU A 653 26.73 -24.20 -7.52
CA LEU A 653 27.56 -25.40 -7.52
C LEU A 653 28.46 -25.44 -6.28
N ALA A 654 29.11 -24.32 -5.95
CA ALA A 654 29.97 -24.21 -4.77
C ALA A 654 29.17 -24.37 -3.47
N LEU A 655 27.95 -23.81 -3.40
CA LEU A 655 27.08 -23.94 -2.23
C LEU A 655 26.65 -25.39 -2.01
N VAL A 656 26.12 -26.05 -3.05
CA VAL A 656 25.71 -27.47 -2.97
C VAL A 656 26.90 -28.34 -2.59
N LEU A 657 28.07 -28.13 -3.21
CA LEU A 657 29.28 -28.88 -2.86
C LEU A 657 29.75 -28.63 -1.42
N SER A 658 29.58 -27.40 -0.88
CA SER A 658 29.95 -27.08 0.50
C SER A 658 29.04 -27.77 1.54
N GLN A 659 27.82 -28.11 1.14
CA GLN A 659 26.84 -28.79 1.97
C GLN A 659 26.70 -30.29 1.66
N LEU A 660 27.46 -30.82 0.69
CA LEU A 660 27.32 -32.20 0.23
C LEU A 660 27.52 -33.22 1.36
N GLY A 661 26.55 -34.11 1.52
CA GLY A 661 26.50 -35.12 2.58
C GLY A 661 25.93 -34.64 3.91
N GLN A 662 25.54 -33.36 4.02
CA GLN A 662 24.80 -32.85 5.18
C GLN A 662 23.34 -33.26 5.11
N SER A 663 22.71 -33.42 6.27
CA SER A 663 21.30 -33.76 6.43
C SER A 663 20.64 -32.89 7.50
N GLY A 664 19.42 -32.43 7.25
CA GLY A 664 18.67 -31.57 8.17
C GLY A 664 17.77 -30.59 7.42
N ASP A 665 16.86 -29.95 8.16
CA ASP A 665 15.96 -28.94 7.58
C ASP A 665 16.72 -27.64 7.26
N GLY A 666 16.39 -27.02 6.12
CA GLY A 666 16.89 -25.68 5.77
C GLY A 666 18.30 -25.62 5.20
N LEU A 667 18.84 -26.74 4.69
CA LEU A 667 20.09 -26.75 3.94
C LEU A 667 19.85 -26.10 2.56
N GLN A 668 20.53 -24.99 2.27
CA GLN A 668 20.39 -24.28 0.99
C GLN A 668 20.78 -25.15 -0.22
N GLY A 669 21.69 -26.12 -0.02
CA GLY A 669 22.09 -27.07 -1.04
C GLY A 669 21.11 -28.21 -1.27
N ASP A 670 20.05 -28.35 -0.46
CA ASP A 670 19.01 -29.38 -0.62
C ASP A 670 17.93 -28.83 -1.55
N LEU A 671 18.19 -28.96 -2.84
CA LEU A 671 17.42 -28.36 -3.92
C LEU A 671 16.13 -29.13 -4.22
N ASN A 672 16.06 -30.42 -3.86
CA ASN A 672 14.87 -31.23 -4.03
C ASN A 672 13.98 -31.28 -2.77
N GLY A 673 14.49 -30.82 -1.62
CA GLY A 673 13.79 -30.73 -0.34
C GLY A 673 13.56 -32.08 0.34
N ASP A 674 14.41 -33.09 0.09
CA ASP A 674 14.33 -34.43 0.68
C ASP A 674 14.99 -34.53 2.07
N GLY A 675 15.63 -33.46 2.52
CA GLY A 675 16.31 -33.33 3.81
C GLY A 675 17.78 -33.76 3.80
N VAL A 676 18.36 -34.10 2.64
CA VAL A 676 19.77 -34.51 2.51
C VAL A 676 20.40 -33.93 1.25
N VAL A 677 21.43 -33.09 1.41
CA VAL A 677 22.21 -32.58 0.27
C VAL A 677 23.06 -33.69 -0.31
N ASN A 678 22.70 -34.18 -1.50
CA ASN A 678 23.34 -35.33 -2.12
C ASN A 678 23.57 -35.12 -3.63
N PHE A 679 23.89 -36.20 -4.35
CA PHE A 679 24.17 -36.13 -5.79
C PHE A 679 22.95 -35.73 -6.62
N VAL A 680 21.73 -35.92 -6.12
CA VAL A 680 20.50 -35.46 -6.79
C VAL A 680 20.47 -33.94 -6.84
N ASP A 681 20.81 -33.25 -5.75
CA ASP A 681 20.84 -31.78 -5.72
C ASP A 681 21.95 -31.24 -6.62
N LEU A 682 23.13 -31.85 -6.58
CA LEU A 682 24.22 -31.50 -7.49
C LEU A 682 23.80 -31.65 -8.96
N LEU A 683 23.04 -32.70 -9.29
CA LEU A 683 22.53 -32.91 -10.64
C LEU A 683 21.55 -31.80 -11.04
N LEU A 684 20.69 -31.34 -10.13
CA LEU A 684 19.79 -30.21 -10.40
C LEU A 684 20.55 -28.93 -10.75
N VAL A 685 21.68 -28.63 -10.10
CA VAL A 685 22.55 -27.50 -10.49
C VAL A 685 23.13 -27.72 -11.89
N LEU A 686 23.68 -28.90 -12.15
CA LEU A 686 24.38 -29.19 -13.41
C LEU A 686 23.42 -29.24 -14.61
N GLU A 687 22.21 -29.78 -14.44
CA GLU A 687 21.19 -29.86 -15.49
C GLU A 687 20.69 -28.48 -15.91
N ASN A 688 20.74 -27.51 -15.01
CA ASN A 688 20.26 -26.16 -15.25
C ASN A 688 21.40 -25.14 -15.35
N TYR A 689 22.66 -25.58 -15.36
CA TYR A 689 23.84 -24.71 -15.33
C TYR A 689 23.86 -23.72 -16.50
N GLY A 690 24.03 -22.44 -16.19
CA GLY A 690 23.97 -21.32 -17.12
C GLY A 690 22.56 -20.78 -17.38
N SER A 691 21.54 -21.30 -16.70
CA SER A 691 20.18 -20.71 -16.74
C SER A 691 20.14 -19.42 -15.93
N SER A 692 19.38 -18.42 -16.39
CA SER A 692 19.12 -17.19 -15.65
C SER A 692 17.67 -16.73 -15.87
N MET A 693 17.14 -15.94 -14.93
CA MET A 693 15.77 -15.40 -14.97
C MET A 693 15.62 -14.10 -15.75
#